data_AF-A0A847IQZ1-F1
#
_entry.id   AF-A0A847IQZ1-F1
#
_cell.length_a   1.000
_cell.length_b   1.000
_cell.length_c   1.000
_cell.angle_alpha   90.00
_cell.angle_beta   90.00
_cell.angle_gamma   90.00
#
_symmetry.space_group_name_H-M   'P 1'
#
loop_
_entity.id
_entity.type
_entity.pdbx_description
1 polymer ?
#
loop_
_entity_poly.entity_id
_entity_poly.type
_entity_poly.pdbx_seq_one_letter_code
_entity_poly.pdbx_strand_id
1 'polypeptide(L)'
;MKKVFSIVLLLGCLLAGFTQHAYAVKAYPYSTKVTLPDGSVITIQKHGDEFLNWTTSGGRLVTQRADGFYYLAQFSSQGIVQATASRVRPAAAPQGISTITPPAAAYERARARREDFARTFSGRSHLSRLNKAASATPASLRSISSGSKKFLTILVQFTDTTFTSVSPQSDFFNLLNLDGYAVNGATGSAWNYFRENSSETFDPQFDVVGPVTLSRNMAYYGANDGEDDIRPREMVVEAVDLADQLGVDFSQYDNDGDGYIDNIFIYYAGYNEAEGGPDDSIWPHAWGIYNQRTVDGVKTGSYACSSELKGSSGSTMAGIGTFCHEFGHVIGLPDFYDTDYEDNGEALGLGSFSLMSNGNYNNNGRTPPYLTSIERDLLGWFDNEPGVIDEEGDYSLNPVTGNVCYVSETTNDGETFLYEYRKQAGWDTYIPSGLLIYHIDKSDNLVGGKTAAARWNDWDGINAYASHQCCDLIEAVYPESAVLNNAQVPFPGSTNNTSFTGASSPAAVDHAGNRTGTDLTNIVNTGDIATFTVVNSNELIINGVVSDPEGDPVANATVTLSYEASDGISPTDAPEGYPAGRGSIKTSPKRVLEQVSQMTTDAQGAYSFTTETAPGQYIVTVSKQDYHPAEKEASGVNPGTAQLNFTLYPIVQITGDVLKKHNDWEGSSVGFGQPGGTIYGAVGFSAEELVQCQGKRIKTVSFQLSGTTAAEAGIFVTMGSEVVLNRKVNNLVFGTTMTVDVSADELIIPEGQLVKIGCYVKDSDDGYPIAIDEGPMVPMGGYASDAIDGLTEPWSLDYNILVSATVEEVPIPETVFSGTVTDEQGVAAAGVTMSLFYDSTAATSPVNTTGLIKQSGPFRTSPLRTGTLITTVVTDQDGDYTFTTESRETGIFIIEASKTGFYQAARQFPANQSGTVTVDFTMIPVVNAGNGVLKKHGLWTTNIGSGTPGETIYGAVGFSAQEIEPYEGFVVNTISCLVNGSSADEVGVFACIDQEYVLIQVVSNPSFGTLMNVDVSGQELVIPAGKPVQFGYYVKGSDSGYPLAGDDGPMVPMGGYARFTMGAFSTDWKEQYDLDHNIMISATVGPRDNQLFSSGYFMIKHPDKSYKKGDTFRFELNDSPLVEGVTRPSAVQWYFDGNAYNATDVITLTAGSHTIMVVLTFADYSQTIVKEILVGE
;
A
#
# COMPACT_ATOMS: atom_id res chain seq x y z
N MET A 1 -6.18 72.97 -54.29
CA MET A 1 -4.87 73.04 -53.60
C MET A 1 -4.95 72.14 -52.39
N LYS A 2 -4.11 71.09 -52.29
CA LYS A 2 -2.85 71.10 -51.51
C LYS A 2 -3.14 71.53 -50.06
N LYS A 3 -3.08 70.68 -49.03
CA LYS A 3 -2.36 69.40 -48.82
C LYS A 3 -3.29 68.42 -48.06
N VAL A 4 -3.08 67.11 -47.88
CA VAL A 4 -2.25 65.99 -48.40
C VAL A 4 -2.83 64.76 -47.64
N PHE A 5 -3.12 63.56 -48.16
CA PHE A 5 -2.69 62.77 -49.34
C PHE A 5 -1.31 62.09 -49.25
N SER A 6 -0.76 61.99 -48.04
CA SER A 6 0.45 61.27 -47.60
C SER A 6 0.39 61.36 -46.07
N ILE A 7 0.15 60.31 -45.30
CA ILE A 7 0.62 58.93 -45.46
C ILE A 7 -0.58 57.99 -45.64
N VAL A 8 -0.78 57.57 -46.89
CA VAL A 8 -1.42 56.28 -47.19
C VAL A 8 -0.33 55.20 -46.99
N LEU A 9 -0.73 53.94 -46.81
CA LEU A 9 0.11 52.77 -47.13
C LEU A 9 1.25 52.39 -46.14
N LEU A 10 1.01 52.31 -44.82
CA LEU A 10 1.90 51.54 -43.92
C LEU A 10 1.14 50.90 -42.75
N LEU A 11 1.16 49.56 -42.70
CA LEU A 11 0.63 48.68 -41.64
C LEU A 11 -0.85 48.94 -41.28
N GLY A 12 -1.84 48.50 -42.07
CA GLY A 12 -1.81 47.28 -42.90
C GLY A 12 -2.12 46.08 -42.01
N CYS A 13 -3.30 45.49 -42.24
CA CYS A 13 -3.97 44.47 -41.43
C CYS A 13 -3.01 43.52 -40.69
N LEU A 14 -3.13 43.48 -39.36
CA LEU A 14 -2.66 42.34 -38.56
C LEU A 14 -3.33 41.09 -39.13
N LEU A 15 -2.53 40.26 -39.80
CA LEU A 15 -3.01 39.13 -40.58
C LEU A 15 -3.66 38.10 -39.65
N ALA A 16 -4.75 37.50 -40.14
CA ALA A 16 -5.29 36.30 -39.52
C ALA A 16 -4.28 35.16 -39.72
N GLY A 17 -3.57 34.81 -38.65
CA GLY A 17 -2.71 33.63 -38.62
C GLY A 17 -3.58 32.37 -38.55
N PHE A 18 -3.92 31.83 -39.71
CA PHE A 18 -4.27 30.42 -39.85
C PHE A 18 -3.02 29.70 -40.35
N THR A 19 -2.47 28.80 -39.54
CA THR A 19 -1.32 27.97 -39.93
C THR A 19 -1.74 26.98 -41.01
N GLN A 20 -0.79 26.64 -41.89
CA GLN A 20 -0.96 25.66 -42.96
C GLN A 20 -0.09 24.44 -42.64
N HIS A 21 -0.47 23.29 -43.17
CA HIS A 21 -0.05 21.96 -42.70
C HIS A 21 -0.12 20.97 -43.92
N ALA A 22 0.73 19.94 -43.99
CA ALA A 22 0.94 18.97 -45.10
C ALA A 22 1.11 17.52 -44.55
N TYR A 23 1.03 16.44 -45.37
CA TYR A 23 1.27 15.01 -45.00
C TYR A 23 2.28 14.31 -45.91
N ALA A 24 3.46 13.87 -45.47
CA ALA A 24 4.54 13.53 -46.38
C ALA A 24 5.27 12.22 -46.12
N VAL A 25 5.91 11.76 -47.20
CA VAL A 25 7.06 10.86 -47.15
C VAL A 25 8.13 11.27 -46.11
N LYS A 26 8.56 10.30 -45.27
CA LYS A 26 9.74 10.39 -44.38
C LYS A 26 10.98 10.90 -45.14
N ALA A 27 11.81 11.69 -44.46
CA ALA A 27 13.04 12.24 -45.04
C ALA A 27 13.94 11.15 -45.65
N TYR A 28 14.59 11.44 -46.77
CA TYR A 28 15.45 10.47 -47.47
C TYR A 28 16.57 9.95 -46.54
N PRO A 29 16.59 8.66 -46.17
CA PRO A 29 17.34 8.17 -45.01
C PRO A 29 18.86 8.13 -45.22
N TYR A 30 19.33 8.33 -46.45
CA TYR A 30 20.75 8.25 -46.82
C TYR A 30 21.37 9.63 -46.98
N SER A 31 22.68 9.75 -46.72
CA SER A 31 23.38 11.04 -46.85
C SER A 31 23.44 11.56 -48.30
N THR A 32 22.91 12.77 -48.52
CA THR A 32 22.89 13.47 -49.82
C THR A 32 24.08 14.42 -49.96
N LYS A 33 24.62 14.54 -51.19
CA LYS A 33 25.67 15.52 -51.52
C LYS A 33 25.05 16.75 -52.16
N VAL A 34 25.24 17.91 -51.54
CA VAL A 34 24.72 19.20 -52.02
C VAL A 34 25.85 20.07 -52.56
N THR A 35 25.66 20.64 -53.75
CA THR A 35 26.60 21.60 -54.35
C THR A 35 26.19 23.01 -53.95
N LEU A 36 27.10 23.73 -53.31
CA LEU A 36 26.89 25.08 -52.82
C LEU A 36 27.12 26.13 -53.94
N PRO A 37 26.61 27.37 -53.80
CA PRO A 37 26.74 28.42 -54.82
C PRO A 37 28.16 28.80 -55.26
N ASP A 38 29.20 28.46 -54.50
CA ASP A 38 30.61 28.63 -54.88
C ASP A 38 31.24 27.40 -55.57
N GLY A 39 30.43 26.39 -55.89
CA GLY A 39 30.84 25.13 -56.51
C GLY A 39 31.47 24.13 -55.53
N SER A 40 31.56 24.45 -54.23
CA SER A 40 32.01 23.49 -53.23
C SER A 40 30.89 22.52 -52.84
N VAL A 41 31.24 21.29 -52.43
CA VAL A 41 30.27 20.23 -52.10
C VAL A 41 30.33 19.91 -50.61
N ILE A 42 29.17 19.74 -49.99
CA ILE A 42 29.01 19.21 -48.63
C ILE A 42 28.15 17.95 -48.64
N THR A 43 28.23 17.16 -47.57
CA THR A 43 27.32 16.04 -47.32
C THR A 43 26.36 16.42 -46.21
N ILE A 44 25.07 16.21 -46.44
CA ILE A 44 23.98 16.40 -45.47
C ILE A 44 23.19 15.10 -45.29
N GLN A 45 22.35 15.05 -44.28
CA GLN A 45 21.27 14.07 -44.11
C GLN A 45 20.05 14.83 -43.58
N LYS A 46 18.89 14.67 -44.22
CA LYS A 46 17.60 15.16 -43.70
C LYS A 46 17.03 14.06 -42.78
N HIS A 47 16.28 14.46 -41.78
CA HIS A 47 15.67 13.61 -40.75
C HIS A 47 14.23 14.08 -40.50
N GLY A 48 13.39 13.20 -39.96
CA GLY A 48 12.01 13.51 -39.64
C GLY A 48 11.07 13.57 -40.85
N ASP A 49 10.07 14.42 -40.74
CA ASP A 49 8.91 14.53 -41.62
C ASP A 49 8.51 16.02 -41.83
N GLU A 50 7.43 16.26 -42.55
CA GLU A 50 6.82 17.57 -42.80
C GLU A 50 6.22 18.29 -41.58
N PHE A 51 6.03 17.62 -40.44
CA PHE A 51 5.64 18.27 -39.17
C PHE A 51 6.84 18.70 -38.35
N LEU A 52 7.92 17.94 -38.46
CA LEU A 52 9.20 18.12 -37.78
C LEU A 52 10.33 17.51 -38.61
N ASN A 53 11.07 18.37 -39.31
CA ASN A 53 12.30 17.98 -40.01
C ASN A 53 13.52 18.74 -39.53
N TRP A 54 14.68 18.10 -39.65
CA TRP A 54 15.95 18.75 -39.42
C TRP A 54 17.02 18.21 -40.35
N THR A 55 18.01 19.06 -40.66
CA THR A 55 19.15 18.67 -41.49
C THR A 55 20.40 18.59 -40.64
N THR A 56 21.19 17.54 -40.79
CA THR A 56 22.51 17.43 -40.15
C THR A 56 23.63 17.30 -41.18
N SER A 57 24.80 17.85 -40.84
CA SER A 57 26.03 17.70 -41.61
C SER A 57 27.19 17.43 -40.65
N GLY A 58 27.85 16.29 -40.81
CA GLY A 58 28.89 15.86 -39.88
C GLY A 58 28.37 15.57 -38.46
N GLY A 59 27.12 15.10 -38.32
CA GLY A 59 26.47 14.88 -37.01
C GLY A 59 26.08 16.16 -36.26
N ARG A 60 25.98 17.30 -36.96
CA ARG A 60 25.65 18.61 -36.38
C ARG A 60 24.46 19.22 -37.09
N LEU A 61 23.55 19.84 -36.34
CA LEU A 61 22.39 20.55 -36.88
C LEU A 61 22.84 21.70 -37.83
N VAL A 62 22.23 21.75 -39.01
CA VAL A 62 22.46 22.77 -40.04
C VAL A 62 21.14 23.17 -40.70
N THR A 63 21.13 24.33 -41.36
CA THR A 63 20.02 24.81 -42.20
C THR A 63 20.57 25.70 -43.31
N GLN A 64 19.87 25.82 -44.43
CA GLN A 64 20.26 26.72 -45.51
C GLN A 64 19.88 28.18 -45.15
N ARG A 65 20.46 29.14 -45.88
CA ARG A 65 20.00 30.53 -45.89
C ARG A 65 19.71 30.95 -47.32
N ALA A 66 18.99 32.06 -47.48
CA ALA A 66 18.67 32.67 -48.78
C ALA A 66 19.89 33.09 -49.64
N ASP A 67 21.13 32.93 -49.16
CA ASP A 67 22.34 33.03 -49.97
C ASP A 67 22.80 31.69 -50.59
N GLY A 68 22.01 30.63 -50.38
CA GLY A 68 22.23 29.26 -50.85
C GLY A 68 23.25 28.46 -50.04
N PHE A 69 23.85 29.03 -48.99
CA PHE A 69 24.85 28.34 -48.17
C PHE A 69 24.24 27.75 -46.89
N TYR A 70 24.80 26.62 -46.46
CA TYR A 70 24.44 25.98 -45.20
C TYR A 70 25.22 26.59 -44.02
N TYR A 71 24.53 26.76 -42.89
CA TYR A 71 25.06 27.30 -41.64
C TYR A 71 24.82 26.31 -40.50
N LEU A 72 25.72 26.27 -39.52
CA LEU A 72 25.45 25.58 -38.25
C LEU A 72 24.20 26.18 -37.61
N ALA A 73 23.32 25.36 -37.07
CA ALA A 73 22.05 25.78 -36.49
C ALA A 73 21.86 25.29 -35.06
N GLN A 74 20.84 25.83 -34.40
CA GLN A 74 20.37 25.46 -33.06
C GLN A 74 18.85 25.55 -33.05
N PHE A 75 18.17 24.74 -32.24
CA PHE A 75 16.74 24.93 -31.99
C PHE A 75 16.52 26.18 -31.11
N SER A 76 15.47 26.95 -31.41
CA SER A 76 15.02 28.07 -30.60
C SER A 76 14.24 27.59 -29.36
N SER A 77 13.90 28.50 -28.45
CA SER A 77 13.05 28.17 -27.28
C SER A 77 11.62 27.76 -27.65
N GLN A 78 11.21 27.95 -28.91
CA GLN A 78 9.95 27.44 -29.46
C GLN A 78 10.16 26.18 -30.30
N GLY A 79 11.37 25.59 -30.31
CA GLY A 79 11.72 24.41 -31.10
C GLY A 79 12.03 24.66 -32.58
N ILE A 80 12.12 25.91 -33.07
CA ILE A 80 12.36 26.18 -34.52
C ILE A 80 13.85 26.11 -34.81
N VAL A 81 14.27 25.41 -35.86
CA VAL A 81 15.67 25.44 -36.34
C VAL A 81 16.10 26.87 -36.72
N GLN A 82 17.21 27.37 -36.15
CA GLN A 82 17.73 28.72 -36.41
C GLN A 82 19.22 28.72 -36.78
N ALA A 83 19.53 29.33 -37.93
CA ALA A 83 20.88 29.47 -38.45
C ALA A 83 21.77 30.40 -37.61
N THR A 84 22.88 29.88 -37.07
CA THR A 84 23.95 30.69 -36.44
C THR A 84 24.76 31.46 -37.49
N ALA A 85 25.66 32.35 -37.05
CA ALA A 85 26.57 33.08 -37.95
C ALA A 85 27.66 32.19 -38.62
N SER A 86 27.78 30.92 -38.25
CA SER A 86 28.88 30.04 -38.69
C SER A 86 28.52 29.24 -39.94
N ARG A 87 29.01 29.67 -41.10
CA ARG A 87 28.84 28.94 -42.38
C ARG A 87 29.60 27.60 -42.37
N VAL A 88 28.93 26.54 -42.81
CA VAL A 88 29.52 25.20 -43.02
C VAL A 88 30.53 25.27 -44.17
N ARG A 89 31.64 24.55 -44.03
CA ARG A 89 32.70 24.44 -45.04
C ARG A 89 32.93 22.97 -45.39
N PRO A 90 33.44 22.65 -46.60
CA PRO A 90 33.78 21.27 -46.95
C PRO A 90 34.78 20.68 -45.97
N ALA A 91 34.38 19.60 -45.30
CA ALA A 91 35.20 18.74 -44.47
C ALA A 91 34.93 17.28 -44.84
N ALA A 92 35.82 16.37 -44.42
CA ALA A 92 35.70 14.96 -44.77
C ALA A 92 34.37 14.35 -44.30
N ALA A 93 33.87 13.35 -45.04
CA ALA A 93 32.58 12.72 -44.77
C ALA A 93 32.49 12.17 -43.33
N PRO A 94 31.32 12.25 -42.68
CA PRO A 94 31.14 11.71 -41.33
C PRO A 94 31.40 10.20 -41.25
N GLN A 95 31.81 9.79 -40.04
CA GLN A 95 31.76 8.43 -39.55
C GLN A 95 31.06 8.52 -38.18
N GLY A 96 29.84 8.00 -38.07
CA GLY A 96 29.04 8.02 -36.85
C GLY A 96 27.59 8.47 -37.08
N ILE A 97 26.69 7.93 -36.25
CA ILE A 97 25.26 8.30 -36.16
C ILE A 97 25.14 9.71 -35.58
N SER A 98 24.16 10.48 -36.03
CA SER A 98 23.89 11.83 -35.53
C SER A 98 23.17 11.78 -34.19
N THR A 99 23.69 12.44 -33.15
CA THR A 99 23.07 12.49 -31.81
C THR A 99 22.33 13.81 -31.59
N ILE A 100 21.51 14.22 -32.56
CA ILE A 100 20.80 15.52 -32.55
C ILE A 100 19.31 15.26 -32.41
N THR A 101 18.86 15.28 -31.16
CA THR A 101 17.45 15.21 -30.75
C THR A 101 16.82 16.61 -30.79
N PRO A 102 15.71 16.82 -31.51
CA PRO A 102 14.83 17.97 -31.31
C PRO A 102 14.40 18.14 -29.83
N PRO A 103 14.13 19.36 -29.36
CA PRO A 103 13.58 19.57 -28.02
C PRO A 103 12.07 19.27 -27.98
N ALA A 104 11.51 18.91 -26.81
CA ALA A 104 10.06 18.76 -26.58
C ALA A 104 9.20 19.90 -27.15
N ALA A 105 9.71 21.14 -27.17
CA ALA A 105 9.01 22.28 -27.76
C ALA A 105 8.86 22.21 -29.30
N ALA A 106 9.66 21.40 -29.99
CA ALA A 106 9.51 21.09 -31.40
C ALA A 106 8.39 20.04 -31.61
N TYR A 107 8.46 18.95 -30.84
CA TYR A 107 7.49 17.85 -30.82
C TYR A 107 6.07 18.28 -30.45
N GLU A 108 5.88 19.10 -29.42
CA GLU A 108 4.55 19.61 -29.04
C GLU A 108 3.87 20.42 -30.17
N ARG A 109 4.64 21.10 -31.03
CA ARG A 109 4.06 21.73 -32.22
C ARG A 109 3.72 20.70 -33.30
N ALA A 110 4.62 19.74 -33.54
CA ALA A 110 4.41 18.68 -34.51
C ALA A 110 3.14 17.91 -34.19
N ARG A 111 2.99 17.50 -32.92
CA ARG A 111 1.75 16.97 -32.33
C ARG A 111 0.54 17.87 -32.58
N ALA A 112 0.60 19.16 -32.22
CA ALA A 112 -0.53 20.08 -32.41
C ALA A 112 -0.94 20.24 -33.88
N ARG A 113 0.00 20.10 -34.83
CA ARG A 113 -0.23 20.11 -36.29
C ARG A 113 -0.86 18.80 -36.77
N ARG A 114 -0.31 17.65 -36.36
CA ARG A 114 -0.87 16.30 -36.60
C ARG A 114 -2.31 16.20 -36.07
N GLU A 115 -2.58 16.71 -34.87
CA GLU A 115 -3.94 16.78 -34.30
C GLU A 115 -4.89 17.68 -35.11
N ASP A 116 -4.40 18.78 -35.73
CA ASP A 116 -5.23 19.66 -36.56
C ASP A 116 -5.52 19.09 -37.96
N PHE A 117 -4.57 18.36 -38.54
CA PHE A 117 -4.85 17.50 -39.68
C PHE A 117 -5.89 16.46 -39.32
N ALA A 118 -5.66 15.68 -38.27
CA ALA A 118 -6.50 14.54 -37.94
C ALA A 118 -7.96 14.99 -37.82
N ARG A 119 -8.23 16.16 -37.22
CA ARG A 119 -9.58 16.75 -37.19
C ARG A 119 -10.18 17.08 -38.57
N THR A 120 -9.37 17.47 -39.55
CA THR A 120 -9.84 17.95 -40.87
C THR A 120 -9.79 16.89 -41.95
N PHE A 121 -8.63 16.25 -42.15
CA PHE A 121 -8.43 15.27 -43.22
C PHE A 121 -9.12 13.97 -42.90
N SER A 122 -9.04 13.43 -41.67
CA SER A 122 -9.86 12.26 -41.34
C SER A 122 -11.32 12.59 -41.63
N GLY A 123 -11.82 13.72 -41.12
CA GLY A 123 -13.18 14.24 -41.31
C GLY A 123 -13.65 14.44 -42.76
N ARG A 124 -12.79 14.20 -43.76
CA ARG A 124 -13.09 14.30 -45.20
C ARG A 124 -12.60 13.11 -46.03
N SER A 125 -11.54 12.41 -45.61
CA SER A 125 -11.11 11.15 -46.19
C SER A 125 -12.18 10.07 -45.94
N HIS A 126 -12.21 9.07 -46.83
CA HIS A 126 -13.26 8.06 -46.81
C HIS A 126 -13.30 7.29 -45.48
N LEU A 127 -12.15 7.13 -44.82
CA LEU A 127 -11.97 6.34 -43.60
C LEU A 127 -12.62 6.94 -42.34
N SER A 128 -12.72 8.27 -42.12
CA SER A 128 -13.51 8.74 -40.95
C SER A 128 -15.02 8.61 -41.14
N ARG A 129 -15.49 8.53 -42.39
CA ARG A 129 -16.90 8.23 -42.67
C ARG A 129 -17.23 6.80 -42.29
N LEU A 130 -16.23 5.91 -42.24
CA LEU A 130 -16.35 4.57 -41.66
C LEU A 130 -16.43 4.62 -40.12
N ASN A 131 -15.60 5.46 -39.49
CA ASN A 131 -15.41 5.44 -38.03
C ASN A 131 -16.41 6.27 -37.21
N LYS A 132 -17.25 7.10 -37.83
CA LYS A 132 -18.22 7.96 -37.10
C LYS A 132 -19.67 7.47 -37.10
N ALA A 133 -19.95 6.37 -37.77
CA ALA A 133 -21.24 5.68 -37.74
C ALA A 133 -20.99 4.17 -37.60
N ALA A 134 -21.84 3.48 -36.83
CA ALA A 134 -21.70 2.04 -36.58
C ALA A 134 -21.59 1.24 -37.89
N SER A 135 -20.59 0.35 -37.94
CA SER A 135 -20.46 -0.73 -38.93
C SER A 135 -20.59 -0.29 -40.39
N ALA A 136 -19.73 0.63 -40.84
CA ALA A 136 -19.48 0.76 -42.27
C ALA A 136 -18.78 -0.52 -42.77
N THR A 137 -19.33 -1.16 -43.80
CA THR A 137 -18.83 -2.44 -44.30
C THR A 137 -17.55 -2.28 -45.12
N PRO A 138 -16.69 -3.32 -45.23
CA PRO A 138 -15.50 -3.35 -46.10
C PRO A 138 -15.76 -3.16 -47.61
N ALA A 139 -16.97 -2.78 -48.01
CA ALA A 139 -17.40 -2.61 -49.39
C ALA A 139 -17.09 -1.22 -49.95
N SER A 140 -16.94 -0.17 -49.11
CA SER A 140 -16.68 1.19 -49.60
C SER A 140 -15.20 1.54 -49.70
N LEU A 141 -14.30 0.92 -48.92
CA LEU A 141 -12.85 1.03 -49.19
C LEU A 141 -12.49 0.43 -50.55
N ARG A 142 -13.00 -0.78 -50.80
CA ARG A 142 -12.93 -1.44 -52.11
C ARG A 142 -13.48 -0.57 -53.25
N SER A 143 -14.34 0.43 -53.01
CA SER A 143 -14.96 1.19 -54.11
C SER A 143 -14.01 2.16 -54.81
N ILE A 144 -12.90 2.58 -54.18
CA ILE A 144 -11.87 3.42 -54.83
C ILE A 144 -10.58 2.64 -55.11
N SER A 145 -10.28 1.59 -54.32
CA SER A 145 -9.11 0.72 -54.48
C SER A 145 -9.34 -0.47 -55.44
N SER A 146 -10.49 -0.59 -56.12
CA SER A 146 -10.75 -1.71 -57.05
C SER A 146 -11.48 -1.30 -58.34
N GLY A 147 -11.41 -2.19 -59.34
CA GLY A 147 -11.95 -1.96 -60.66
C GLY A 147 -11.13 -0.96 -61.47
N SER A 148 -11.70 -0.52 -62.60
CA SER A 148 -11.07 0.48 -63.47
C SER A 148 -11.47 1.89 -63.03
N LYS A 149 -10.49 2.70 -62.64
CA LYS A 149 -10.67 3.96 -61.90
C LYS A 149 -9.79 5.06 -62.47
N LYS A 150 -10.22 6.33 -62.41
CA LYS A 150 -9.53 7.48 -63.01
C LYS A 150 -8.99 8.43 -61.96
N PHE A 151 -7.72 8.81 -62.07
CA PHE A 151 -7.07 9.76 -61.17
C PHE A 151 -6.40 10.88 -61.97
N LEU A 152 -6.55 12.11 -61.52
CA LEU A 152 -6.02 13.30 -62.20
C LEU A 152 -4.61 13.62 -61.72
N THR A 153 -3.67 13.75 -62.66
CA THR A 153 -2.31 14.26 -62.40
C THR A 153 -2.09 15.56 -63.18
N ILE A 154 -1.80 16.66 -62.48
CA ILE A 154 -1.49 17.96 -63.10
C ILE A 154 0.00 18.24 -62.96
N LEU A 155 0.67 18.47 -64.09
CA LEU A 155 2.05 18.93 -64.14
C LEU A 155 2.09 20.45 -63.95
N VAL A 156 2.92 20.93 -63.03
CA VAL A 156 2.94 22.31 -62.56
C VAL A 156 4.36 22.89 -62.64
N GLN A 157 4.48 24.10 -63.17
CA GLN A 157 5.74 24.85 -63.20
C GLN A 157 5.55 26.29 -62.73
N PHE A 158 6.65 26.91 -62.31
CA PHE A 158 6.67 28.23 -61.68
C PHE A 158 7.24 29.29 -62.62
N THR A 159 7.12 30.58 -62.27
CA THR A 159 7.68 31.66 -63.11
C THR A 159 9.21 31.70 -63.18
N ASP A 160 9.89 31.03 -62.25
CA ASP A 160 11.36 30.92 -62.18
C ASP A 160 11.90 29.49 -62.38
N THR A 161 11.04 28.47 -62.26
CA THR A 161 11.44 27.05 -62.31
C THR A 161 10.51 26.28 -63.27
N THR A 162 11.07 25.80 -64.38
CA THR A 162 10.37 25.08 -65.44
C THR A 162 10.83 23.62 -65.53
N PHE A 163 9.99 22.74 -66.09
CA PHE A 163 10.40 21.35 -66.33
C PHE A 163 11.70 21.26 -67.14
N THR A 164 12.57 20.33 -66.73
CA THR A 164 13.81 19.97 -67.42
C THR A 164 13.54 19.03 -68.59
N SER A 165 12.49 18.21 -68.50
CA SER A 165 12.00 17.43 -69.64
C SER A 165 11.56 18.34 -70.80
N VAL A 166 11.84 17.92 -72.03
CA VAL A 166 11.36 18.55 -73.27
C VAL A 166 9.94 18.11 -73.66
N SER A 167 9.43 17.04 -73.04
CA SER A 167 8.13 16.40 -73.32
C SER A 167 7.41 15.99 -72.02
N PRO A 168 7.32 16.84 -70.99
CA PRO A 168 6.96 16.44 -69.63
C PRO A 168 5.63 15.68 -69.57
N GLN A 169 4.58 16.14 -70.27
CA GLN A 169 3.30 15.42 -70.32
C GLN A 169 3.45 13.95 -70.76
N SER A 170 4.22 13.69 -71.82
CA SER A 170 4.44 12.33 -72.32
C SER A 170 5.35 11.53 -71.39
N ASP A 171 6.34 12.16 -70.79
CA ASP A 171 7.31 11.47 -69.92
C ASP A 171 6.64 11.01 -68.62
N PHE A 172 5.81 11.87 -68.00
CA PHE A 172 5.00 11.52 -66.84
C PHE A 172 3.84 10.59 -67.17
N PHE A 173 3.18 10.75 -68.33
CA PHE A 173 2.17 9.78 -68.77
C PHE A 173 2.74 8.37 -68.89
N ASN A 174 3.96 8.24 -69.43
CA ASN A 174 4.65 6.95 -69.52
C ASN A 174 5.08 6.43 -68.13
N LEU A 175 5.62 7.29 -67.26
CA LEU A 175 6.01 6.94 -65.89
C LEU A 175 4.83 6.34 -65.08
N LEU A 176 3.62 6.86 -65.30
CA LEU A 176 2.43 6.43 -64.57
C LEU A 176 1.66 5.29 -65.24
N ASN A 177 1.58 5.23 -66.58
CA ASN A 177 0.66 4.32 -67.30
C ASN A 177 1.32 3.34 -68.29
N LEU A 178 2.61 3.47 -68.63
CA LEU A 178 3.19 2.61 -69.68
C LEU A 178 3.47 1.20 -69.13
N ASP A 179 2.82 0.20 -69.73
CA ASP A 179 3.12 -1.21 -69.47
C ASP A 179 4.58 -1.54 -69.82
N GLY A 180 5.33 -2.03 -68.83
CA GLY A 180 6.76 -2.36 -68.98
C GLY A 180 7.67 -1.12 -69.01
N TYR A 181 7.28 -0.02 -68.36
CA TYR A 181 8.11 1.18 -68.24
C TYR A 181 9.46 0.86 -67.57
N ALA A 182 10.55 0.97 -68.34
CA ALA A 182 11.91 0.65 -67.90
C ALA A 182 12.90 1.84 -68.00
N VAL A 183 12.40 3.05 -68.23
CA VAL A 183 13.25 4.25 -68.37
C VAL A 183 14.00 4.49 -67.05
N ASN A 184 15.26 4.94 -67.17
CA ASN A 184 16.19 5.10 -66.04
C ASN A 184 16.37 3.84 -65.16
N GLY A 185 16.00 2.64 -65.64
CA GLY A 185 16.06 1.40 -64.87
C GLY A 185 14.97 1.27 -63.80
N ALA A 186 13.78 1.81 -64.06
CA ALA A 186 12.55 1.47 -63.34
C ALA A 186 12.15 0.00 -63.57
N THR A 187 11.44 -0.59 -62.62
CA THR A 187 10.88 -1.95 -62.75
C THR A 187 9.59 -1.98 -63.57
N GLY A 188 8.81 -0.91 -63.52
CA GLY A 188 7.54 -0.72 -64.23
C GLY A 188 6.99 0.68 -64.01
N SER A 189 5.78 0.94 -64.49
CA SER A 189 5.02 2.17 -64.20
C SER A 189 4.24 2.06 -62.88
N ALA A 190 3.66 3.17 -62.42
CA ALA A 190 2.74 3.16 -61.27
C ALA A 190 1.53 2.23 -61.51
N TRP A 191 0.99 2.20 -62.73
CA TRP A 191 -0.03 1.24 -63.15
C TRP A 191 0.43 -0.21 -63.02
N ASN A 192 1.64 -0.55 -63.52
CA ASN A 192 2.18 -1.90 -63.34
C ASN A 192 2.25 -2.28 -61.85
N TYR A 193 2.75 -1.37 -61.01
CA TYR A 193 2.91 -1.59 -59.58
C TYR A 193 1.58 -1.90 -58.86
N PHE A 194 0.56 -1.05 -59.04
CA PHE A 194 -0.73 -1.24 -58.37
C PHE A 194 -1.56 -2.39 -58.93
N ARG A 195 -1.50 -2.63 -60.25
CA ARG A 195 -2.18 -3.76 -60.89
C ARG A 195 -1.59 -5.11 -60.46
N GLU A 196 -0.28 -5.19 -60.22
CA GLU A 196 0.37 -6.42 -59.76
C GLU A 196 0.14 -6.66 -58.25
N ASN A 197 0.22 -5.62 -57.42
CA ASN A 197 -0.03 -5.74 -55.97
C ASN A 197 -1.49 -6.09 -55.63
N SER A 198 -2.44 -5.63 -56.43
CA SER A 198 -3.87 -5.94 -56.29
C SER A 198 -4.30 -7.27 -56.90
N SER A 199 -3.37 -8.08 -57.42
CA SER A 199 -3.69 -9.31 -58.17
C SER A 199 -4.67 -9.08 -59.33
N GLU A 200 -4.49 -7.97 -60.06
CA GLU A 200 -5.34 -7.46 -61.14
C GLU A 200 -6.76 -7.01 -60.72
N THR A 201 -7.09 -6.93 -59.43
CA THR A 201 -8.39 -6.42 -58.96
C THR A 201 -8.52 -4.89 -59.08
N PHE A 202 -7.41 -4.16 -59.18
CA PHE A 202 -7.35 -2.71 -59.36
C PHE A 202 -6.64 -2.32 -60.66
N ASP A 203 -7.26 -1.41 -61.43
CA ASP A 203 -6.81 -0.97 -62.74
C ASP A 203 -6.86 0.58 -62.85
N PRO A 204 -5.92 1.31 -62.20
CA PRO A 204 -5.94 2.76 -62.15
C PRO A 204 -5.42 3.41 -63.44
N GLN A 205 -6.20 4.31 -64.03
CA GLN A 205 -5.81 5.19 -65.12
C GLN A 205 -5.38 6.56 -64.56
N PHE A 206 -4.17 7.00 -64.86
CA PHE A 206 -3.63 8.30 -64.45
C PHE A 206 -3.66 9.29 -65.62
N ASP A 207 -4.63 10.20 -65.64
CA ASP A 207 -4.76 11.23 -66.69
C ASP A 207 -3.80 12.39 -66.42
N VAL A 208 -2.79 12.57 -67.29
CA VAL A 208 -1.72 13.57 -67.11
C VAL A 208 -1.97 14.84 -67.93
N VAL A 209 -2.13 15.96 -67.23
CA VAL A 209 -2.49 17.29 -67.76
C VAL A 209 -1.35 18.29 -67.55
N GLY A 210 -1.18 19.24 -68.49
CA GLY A 210 -0.19 20.32 -68.38
C GLY A 210 1.10 20.07 -69.18
N PRO A 211 2.22 20.74 -68.86
CA PRO A 211 2.42 21.59 -67.68
C PRO A 211 1.66 22.92 -67.72
N VAL A 212 1.05 23.28 -66.59
CA VAL A 212 0.48 24.61 -66.34
C VAL A 212 1.51 25.49 -65.63
N THR A 213 1.57 26.78 -65.96
CA THR A 213 2.50 27.73 -65.34
C THR A 213 1.76 28.59 -64.32
N LEU A 214 2.14 28.49 -63.05
CA LEU A 214 1.58 29.29 -61.97
C LEU A 214 2.04 30.75 -62.06
N SER A 215 1.31 31.64 -61.38
CA SER A 215 1.52 33.08 -61.39
C SER A 215 2.72 33.58 -60.56
N ARG A 216 3.38 32.71 -59.80
CA ARG A 216 4.49 33.04 -58.89
C ARG A 216 5.68 32.08 -59.00
N ASN A 217 6.77 32.47 -58.36
CA ASN A 217 8.00 31.69 -58.18
C ASN A 217 7.77 30.50 -57.23
N MET A 218 8.62 29.48 -57.30
CA MET A 218 8.54 28.27 -56.45
C MET A 218 8.48 28.61 -54.95
N ALA A 219 9.39 29.49 -54.49
CA ALA A 219 9.46 29.98 -53.11
C ALA A 219 8.20 30.74 -52.61
N TYR A 220 7.25 31.11 -53.47
CA TYR A 220 5.95 31.62 -52.99
C TYR A 220 5.07 30.49 -52.47
N TYR A 221 5.16 29.30 -53.08
CA TYR A 221 4.34 28.14 -52.76
C TYR A 221 5.01 27.24 -51.71
N GLY A 222 6.34 27.10 -51.76
CA GLY A 222 7.11 26.23 -50.87
C GLY A 222 8.42 26.80 -50.33
N ALA A 223 8.42 28.07 -49.89
CA ALA A 223 9.43 28.50 -48.94
C ALA A 223 8.95 28.18 -47.51
N ASN A 224 9.91 27.92 -46.61
CA ASN A 224 9.62 27.54 -45.22
C ASN A 224 9.43 28.74 -44.27
N ASP A 225 8.33 28.78 -43.49
CA ASP A 225 8.19 29.69 -42.32
C ASP A 225 8.54 28.96 -41.02
N GLY A 226 9.82 28.61 -40.90
CA GLY A 226 10.30 27.64 -39.92
C GLY A 226 10.68 26.34 -40.63
N GLU A 227 9.82 25.33 -40.53
CA GLU A 227 10.00 23.99 -41.10
C GLU A 227 8.87 23.63 -42.10
N ASP A 228 7.97 24.58 -42.46
CA ASP A 228 6.76 24.33 -43.27
C ASP A 228 6.62 25.16 -44.56
N ASP A 229 6.28 24.49 -45.66
CA ASP A 229 5.85 25.08 -46.94
C ASP A 229 4.67 26.06 -46.77
N ILE A 230 4.87 27.36 -47.04
CA ILE A 230 3.88 28.39 -46.68
C ILE A 230 2.56 28.31 -47.46
N ARG A 231 2.52 27.83 -48.73
CA ARG A 231 1.30 27.91 -49.60
C ARG A 231 1.09 26.78 -50.64
N PRO A 232 1.38 25.49 -50.39
CA PRO A 232 1.23 24.44 -51.39
C PRO A 232 -0.24 24.28 -51.85
N ARG A 233 -1.20 24.60 -50.98
CA ARG A 233 -2.63 24.62 -51.29
C ARG A 233 -3.04 25.71 -52.28
N GLU A 234 -2.33 26.85 -52.31
CA GLU A 234 -2.56 27.90 -53.33
C GLU A 234 -2.08 27.42 -54.71
N MET A 235 -0.99 26.64 -54.77
CA MET A 235 -0.55 25.97 -56.00
C MET A 235 -1.64 25.04 -56.54
N VAL A 236 -2.24 24.20 -55.69
CA VAL A 236 -3.28 23.24 -56.12
C VAL A 236 -4.51 23.96 -56.65
N VAL A 237 -4.99 25.00 -55.95
CA VAL A 237 -6.16 25.77 -56.38
C VAL A 237 -5.89 26.49 -57.71
N GLU A 238 -4.71 27.08 -57.89
CA GLU A 238 -4.33 27.71 -59.16
C GLU A 238 -4.14 26.67 -60.29
N ALA A 239 -3.57 25.51 -60.00
CA ALA A 239 -3.41 24.41 -60.95
C ALA A 239 -4.77 23.84 -61.42
N VAL A 240 -5.75 23.71 -60.52
CA VAL A 240 -7.14 23.34 -60.85
C VAL A 240 -7.80 24.40 -61.73
N ASP A 241 -7.73 25.68 -61.33
CA ASP A 241 -8.30 26.79 -62.13
C ASP A 241 -7.65 26.87 -63.53
N LEU A 242 -6.37 26.48 -63.69
CA LEU A 242 -5.67 26.42 -64.98
C LEU A 242 -5.99 25.15 -65.80
N ALA A 243 -6.20 24.01 -65.15
CA ALA A 243 -6.60 22.77 -65.81
C ALA A 243 -8.06 22.82 -66.32
N ASP A 244 -8.97 23.48 -65.59
CA ASP A 244 -10.32 23.82 -66.05
C ASP A 244 -10.28 24.65 -67.36
N GLN A 245 -9.39 25.65 -67.44
CA GLN A 245 -9.16 26.44 -68.66
C GLN A 245 -8.58 25.63 -69.83
N LEU A 246 -7.96 24.47 -69.58
CA LEU A 246 -7.52 23.52 -70.61
C LEU A 246 -8.64 22.56 -71.06
N GLY A 247 -9.81 22.60 -70.42
CA GLY A 247 -10.96 21.76 -70.73
C GLY A 247 -10.94 20.38 -70.08
N VAL A 248 -10.32 20.25 -68.91
CA VAL A 248 -10.42 19.03 -68.08
C VAL A 248 -11.83 18.95 -67.51
N ASP A 249 -12.50 17.82 -67.73
CA ASP A 249 -13.79 17.49 -67.11
C ASP A 249 -13.54 16.84 -65.74
N PHE A 250 -13.72 17.61 -64.69
CA PHE A 250 -13.41 17.17 -63.32
C PHE A 250 -14.40 16.13 -62.78
N SER A 251 -15.59 15.99 -63.38
CA SER A 251 -16.59 15.02 -62.94
C SER A 251 -16.18 13.56 -63.16
N GLN A 252 -15.11 13.31 -63.92
CA GLN A 252 -14.56 11.96 -64.17
C GLN A 252 -13.67 11.42 -63.05
N TYR A 253 -13.35 12.23 -62.04
CA TYR A 253 -12.46 11.89 -60.94
C TYR A 253 -13.19 11.82 -59.59
N ASP A 254 -14.51 11.64 -59.63
CA ASP A 254 -15.39 11.28 -58.52
C ASP A 254 -15.76 9.80 -58.73
N ASN A 255 -14.90 8.89 -58.25
CA ASN A 255 -14.95 7.47 -58.58
C ASN A 255 -15.95 6.67 -57.73
N ASP A 256 -16.40 7.21 -56.59
CA ASP A 256 -17.39 6.59 -55.71
C ASP A 256 -18.77 7.27 -55.75
N GLY A 257 -18.87 8.47 -56.32
CA GLY A 257 -20.11 9.23 -56.49
C GLY A 257 -20.49 10.09 -55.28
N ASP A 258 -19.54 10.40 -54.38
CA ASP A 258 -19.79 11.17 -53.16
C ASP A 258 -19.89 12.70 -53.38
N GLY A 259 -19.57 13.19 -54.59
CA GLY A 259 -19.58 14.60 -54.97
C GLY A 259 -18.25 15.32 -54.79
N TYR A 260 -17.16 14.60 -54.48
CA TYR A 260 -15.80 15.11 -54.39
C TYR A 260 -14.89 14.42 -55.41
N ILE A 261 -13.85 15.15 -55.84
CA ILE A 261 -12.73 14.58 -56.56
C ILE A 261 -11.90 13.78 -55.54
N ASP A 262 -11.70 12.48 -55.78
CA ASP A 262 -11.00 11.57 -54.87
C ASP A 262 -9.62 12.13 -54.49
N ASN A 263 -8.83 12.46 -55.53
CA ASN A 263 -7.53 13.10 -55.40
C ASN A 263 -7.12 13.88 -56.65
N ILE A 264 -6.33 14.93 -56.43
CA ILE A 264 -5.60 15.67 -57.46
C ILE A 264 -4.10 15.50 -57.19
N PHE A 265 -3.39 14.76 -58.03
CA PHE A 265 -1.94 14.62 -57.89
C PHE A 265 -1.23 15.77 -58.62
N ILE A 266 -0.24 16.40 -57.99
CA ILE A 266 0.59 17.44 -58.59
C ILE A 266 2.03 16.94 -58.77
N TYR A 267 2.56 17.02 -59.98
CA TYR A 267 4.01 16.97 -60.19
C TYR A 267 4.53 18.38 -60.42
N TYR A 268 5.41 18.88 -59.56
CA TYR A 268 6.01 20.22 -59.70
C TYR A 268 7.43 20.18 -60.28
N ALA A 269 7.76 21.15 -61.12
CA ALA A 269 9.09 21.28 -61.73
C ALA A 269 10.18 21.51 -60.67
N GLY A 270 11.34 20.87 -60.85
CA GLY A 270 12.50 20.97 -59.93
C GLY A 270 12.69 19.75 -59.03
N TYR A 271 13.39 19.94 -57.92
CA TYR A 271 13.68 18.94 -56.88
C TYR A 271 12.68 19.04 -55.71
N ASN A 272 12.68 18.07 -54.80
CA ASN A 272 11.93 18.11 -53.54
C ASN A 272 12.85 18.26 -52.32
N GLU A 273 12.33 18.79 -51.21
CA GLU A 273 13.12 18.99 -49.98
C GLU A 273 13.51 17.66 -49.29
N ALA A 274 12.62 16.66 -49.27
CA ALA A 274 12.83 15.37 -48.61
C ALA A 274 14.09 14.63 -49.10
N GLU A 275 14.42 14.73 -50.39
CA GLU A 275 15.63 14.18 -51.01
C GLU A 275 16.84 15.12 -50.98
N GLY A 276 16.75 16.25 -50.27
CA GLY A 276 17.82 17.24 -50.09
C GLY A 276 17.86 18.36 -51.13
N GLY A 277 16.72 18.66 -51.77
CA GLY A 277 16.53 19.89 -52.55
C GLY A 277 16.69 21.17 -51.71
N PRO A 278 16.53 22.36 -52.32
CA PRO A 278 16.58 23.63 -51.60
C PRO A 278 15.48 23.75 -50.54
N ASP A 279 15.74 24.48 -49.45
CA ASP A 279 14.74 24.82 -48.41
C ASP A 279 13.65 25.84 -48.92
N ASP A 280 13.62 26.10 -50.24
CA ASP A 280 12.61 26.87 -51.01
C ASP A 280 11.81 25.97 -51.99
N SER A 281 11.99 24.64 -51.90
CA SER A 281 11.30 23.64 -52.72
C SER A 281 10.37 22.79 -51.87
N ILE A 282 9.24 22.41 -52.45
CA ILE A 282 8.15 21.74 -51.73
C ILE A 282 8.60 20.36 -51.21
N TRP A 283 8.18 20.00 -50.00
CA TRP A 283 8.31 18.62 -49.49
C TRP A 283 7.16 17.78 -50.09
N PRO A 284 7.37 16.58 -50.66
CA PRO A 284 6.28 15.81 -51.32
C PRO A 284 5.21 15.45 -50.30
N HIS A 285 3.91 15.63 -50.59
CA HIS A 285 2.87 15.43 -49.58
C HIS A 285 1.43 15.28 -50.12
N ALA A 286 0.60 14.52 -49.39
CA ALA A 286 -0.85 14.48 -49.42
C ALA A 286 -1.47 15.56 -48.51
N TRP A 287 -2.69 16.04 -48.79
CA TRP A 287 -3.47 16.89 -47.87
C TRP A 287 -4.96 17.08 -48.29
N GLY A 288 -5.80 17.61 -47.39
CA GLY A 288 -7.21 17.97 -47.62
C GLY A 288 -7.46 19.44 -47.95
N ILE A 289 -8.20 19.73 -49.03
CA ILE A 289 -8.38 21.10 -49.52
C ILE A 289 -9.46 21.82 -48.70
N TYR A 290 -9.07 22.84 -47.93
CA TYR A 290 -9.99 23.63 -47.09
C TYR A 290 -10.89 24.57 -47.92
N ASN A 291 -10.28 25.35 -48.81
CA ASN A 291 -10.95 26.30 -49.70
C ASN A 291 -11.47 25.57 -50.95
N GLN A 292 -12.38 24.62 -50.75
CA GLN A 292 -12.86 23.72 -51.79
C GLN A 292 -13.38 24.50 -53.01
N ARG A 293 -12.81 24.24 -54.18
CA ARG A 293 -13.37 24.66 -55.46
C ARG A 293 -14.50 23.71 -55.84
N THR A 294 -15.55 24.24 -56.46
CA THR A 294 -16.54 23.42 -57.18
C THR A 294 -16.29 23.61 -58.66
N VAL A 295 -15.97 22.52 -59.35
CA VAL A 295 -15.65 22.43 -60.78
C VAL A 295 -16.45 21.26 -61.35
N ASP A 296 -17.09 21.46 -62.50
CA ASP A 296 -17.99 20.49 -63.16
C ASP A 296 -19.05 19.80 -62.27
N GLY A 297 -19.45 20.46 -61.18
CA GLY A 297 -20.44 19.95 -60.22
C GLY A 297 -19.88 19.13 -59.07
N VAL A 298 -18.60 18.73 -59.12
CA VAL A 298 -17.88 18.06 -58.03
C VAL A 298 -17.00 19.04 -57.26
N LYS A 299 -16.52 18.65 -56.08
CA LYS A 299 -15.67 19.49 -55.22
C LYS A 299 -14.25 18.96 -55.10
N THR A 300 -13.26 19.83 -55.06
CA THR A 300 -11.88 19.44 -54.72
C THR A 300 -11.82 18.91 -53.28
N GLY A 301 -11.56 17.61 -53.11
CA GLY A 301 -11.50 16.92 -51.82
C GLY A 301 -10.09 16.92 -51.22
N SER A 302 -9.22 16.08 -51.79
CA SER A 302 -7.81 15.92 -51.42
C SER A 302 -6.86 16.31 -52.56
N TYR A 303 -5.58 16.47 -52.26
CA TYR A 303 -4.49 16.46 -53.23
C TYR A 303 -3.30 15.66 -52.71
N ALA A 304 -2.38 15.32 -53.62
CA ALA A 304 -1.04 14.83 -53.30
C ALA A 304 -0.02 15.51 -54.22
N CYS A 305 1.27 15.56 -53.86
CA CYS A 305 2.29 16.15 -54.73
C CYS A 305 3.69 15.55 -54.61
N SER A 306 4.44 15.57 -55.72
CA SER A 306 5.84 15.14 -55.80
C SER A 306 6.62 15.95 -56.85
N SER A 307 7.95 15.83 -56.89
CA SER A 307 8.82 16.62 -57.77
C SER A 307 9.10 15.98 -59.14
N GLU A 308 9.53 16.81 -60.09
CA GLU A 308 10.03 16.35 -61.38
C GLU A 308 11.29 15.51 -61.21
N LEU A 309 12.25 16.00 -60.42
CA LEU A 309 13.61 15.49 -60.30
C LEU A 309 13.85 14.88 -58.92
N LYS A 310 14.70 13.85 -58.90
CA LYS A 310 15.20 13.22 -57.66
C LYS A 310 16.45 13.90 -57.11
N GLY A 311 16.68 13.76 -55.81
CA GLY A 311 17.85 14.28 -55.12
C GLY A 311 17.95 15.81 -55.16
N SER A 312 19.19 16.31 -55.12
CA SER A 312 19.52 17.74 -55.01
C SER A 312 20.25 18.32 -56.23
N SER A 313 20.52 17.50 -57.25
CA SER A 313 21.31 17.90 -58.42
C SER A 313 21.19 16.90 -59.59
N GLY A 314 21.38 17.38 -60.81
CA GLY A 314 21.31 16.59 -62.04
C GLY A 314 20.04 16.88 -62.85
N SER A 315 19.70 15.98 -63.77
CA SER A 315 18.49 16.11 -64.61
C SER A 315 17.76 14.78 -64.74
N THR A 316 17.89 13.92 -63.74
CA THR A 316 17.21 12.61 -63.69
C THR A 316 15.85 12.79 -63.05
N MET A 317 14.80 12.37 -63.76
CA MET A 317 13.45 12.36 -63.22
C MET A 317 13.34 11.52 -61.95
N ALA A 318 12.44 11.91 -61.06
CA ALA A 318 12.01 11.09 -59.93
C ALA A 318 11.43 9.74 -60.42
N GLY A 319 11.54 8.71 -59.57
CA GLY A 319 10.92 7.41 -59.83
C GLY A 319 9.48 7.36 -59.32
N ILE A 320 8.81 6.22 -59.50
CA ILE A 320 7.42 6.03 -59.07
C ILE A 320 7.25 5.90 -57.55
N GLY A 321 8.31 5.63 -56.79
CA GLY A 321 8.24 5.24 -55.37
C GLY A 321 7.50 6.24 -54.48
N THR A 322 7.91 7.52 -54.51
CA THR A 322 7.22 8.59 -53.78
C THR A 322 5.79 8.77 -54.28
N PHE A 323 5.55 8.71 -55.59
CA PHE A 323 4.18 8.75 -56.14
C PHE A 323 3.31 7.61 -55.60
N CYS A 324 3.84 6.38 -55.56
CA CYS A 324 3.11 5.23 -55.06
C CYS A 324 2.81 5.34 -53.56
N HIS A 325 3.74 5.88 -52.76
CA HIS A 325 3.55 6.12 -51.33
C HIS A 325 2.41 7.12 -51.08
N GLU A 326 2.52 8.32 -51.68
CA GLU A 326 1.50 9.37 -51.59
C GLU A 326 0.14 8.90 -52.14
N PHE A 327 0.14 8.12 -53.22
CA PHE A 327 -1.07 7.51 -53.77
C PHE A 327 -1.60 6.35 -52.91
N GLY A 328 -0.76 5.71 -52.10
CA GLY A 328 -1.16 4.74 -51.07
C GLY A 328 -2.14 5.38 -50.08
N HIS A 329 -1.84 6.58 -49.59
CA HIS A 329 -2.77 7.34 -48.75
C HIS A 329 -4.09 7.67 -49.46
N VAL A 330 -4.05 7.97 -50.77
CA VAL A 330 -5.25 8.23 -51.58
C VAL A 330 -6.21 7.04 -51.59
N ILE A 331 -5.68 5.82 -51.70
CA ILE A 331 -6.50 4.59 -51.76
C ILE A 331 -6.78 3.95 -50.39
N GLY A 332 -6.18 4.45 -49.31
CA GLY A 332 -6.58 4.12 -47.94
C GLY A 332 -5.47 3.64 -46.99
N LEU A 333 -4.19 3.67 -47.38
CA LEU A 333 -3.09 3.20 -46.53
C LEU A 333 -2.60 4.26 -45.52
N PRO A 334 -2.47 3.90 -44.23
CA PRO A 334 -1.77 4.69 -43.21
C PRO A 334 -0.24 4.54 -43.34
N ASP A 335 0.51 5.31 -42.56
CA ASP A 335 1.96 5.13 -42.43
C ASP A 335 2.34 4.04 -41.42
N PHE A 336 3.44 3.36 -41.74
CA PHE A 336 3.98 2.21 -41.00
C PHE A 336 5.42 2.45 -40.51
N TYR A 337 5.88 3.69 -40.54
CA TYR A 337 7.08 4.17 -39.85
C TYR A 337 6.70 4.93 -38.57
N ASP A 338 7.66 5.16 -37.68
CA ASP A 338 7.49 6.06 -36.53
C ASP A 338 7.27 7.50 -37.00
N THR A 339 6.05 8.01 -36.80
CA THR A 339 5.66 9.36 -37.20
C THR A 339 5.78 10.39 -36.08
N ASP A 340 6.02 10.01 -34.81
CA ASP A 340 6.09 10.99 -33.72
C ASP A 340 7.51 11.42 -33.32
N TYR A 341 8.47 10.49 -33.40
CA TYR A 341 9.92 10.66 -33.24
C TYR A 341 10.39 11.14 -31.84
N GLU A 342 11.50 10.55 -31.35
CA GLU A 342 12.32 10.74 -30.12
C GLU A 342 11.76 11.27 -28.77
N ASP A 343 10.55 11.83 -28.65
CA ASP A 343 9.96 12.20 -27.34
C ASP A 343 9.56 10.93 -26.52
N ASN A 344 9.41 9.78 -27.20
CA ASN A 344 9.13 8.44 -26.67
C ASN A 344 10.05 7.32 -27.25
N GLY A 345 10.99 7.67 -28.14
CA GLY A 345 11.95 6.78 -28.82
C GLY A 345 11.93 6.98 -30.35
N GLU A 346 12.71 6.21 -31.12
CA GLU A 346 12.50 6.08 -32.58
C GLU A 346 12.35 4.59 -32.90
N ALA A 347 11.19 4.21 -33.41
CA ALA A 347 10.93 2.87 -33.95
C ALA A 347 11.41 2.75 -35.41
N LEU A 348 11.98 1.61 -35.81
CA LEU A 348 12.39 1.39 -37.21
C LEU A 348 11.17 1.24 -38.13
N GLY A 349 10.05 0.73 -37.59
CA GLY A 349 8.86 0.36 -38.36
C GLY A 349 9.18 -0.67 -39.45
N LEU A 350 8.34 -0.70 -40.48
CA LEU A 350 8.47 -1.72 -41.54
C LEU A 350 9.66 -1.48 -42.53
N GLY A 351 10.45 -0.44 -42.30
CA GLY A 351 11.69 -0.14 -43.02
C GLY A 351 11.58 -0.22 -44.55
N SER A 352 12.57 -0.85 -45.20
CA SER A 352 12.60 -0.98 -46.66
C SER A 352 11.62 -2.03 -47.23
N PHE A 353 10.86 -2.75 -46.39
CA PHE A 353 10.01 -3.88 -46.78
C PHE A 353 8.55 -3.49 -47.07
N SER A 354 8.16 -2.27 -46.71
CA SER A 354 6.82 -1.67 -46.91
C SER A 354 6.90 -0.45 -47.82
N LEU A 355 5.83 -0.18 -48.58
CA LEU A 355 5.70 1.05 -49.36
C LEU A 355 5.45 2.26 -48.45
N MET A 356 4.69 2.05 -47.38
CA MET A 356 4.29 3.04 -46.38
C MET A 356 5.36 3.24 -45.29
N SER A 357 6.62 3.09 -45.70
CA SER A 357 7.83 3.26 -44.91
C SER A 357 8.99 3.52 -45.89
N ASN A 358 10.24 3.33 -45.47
CA ASN A 358 11.44 3.61 -46.26
C ASN A 358 11.57 2.82 -47.58
N GLY A 359 10.69 1.84 -47.85
CA GLY A 359 10.73 1.04 -49.07
C GLY A 359 10.36 1.83 -50.33
N ASN A 360 9.62 2.94 -50.21
CA ASN A 360 9.34 3.85 -51.32
C ASN A 360 10.64 4.32 -52.03
N TYR A 361 11.74 4.51 -51.30
CA TYR A 361 13.04 4.94 -51.83
C TYR A 361 13.89 3.81 -52.43
N ASN A 362 13.44 2.56 -52.39
CA ASN A 362 14.17 1.41 -52.94
C ASN A 362 14.57 1.64 -54.41
N ASN A 363 15.79 1.23 -54.75
CA ASN A 363 16.44 1.52 -56.04
C ASN A 363 16.47 3.03 -56.39
N ASN A 364 16.54 3.95 -55.42
CA ASN A 364 16.38 5.40 -55.62
C ASN A 364 14.98 5.75 -56.18
N GLY A 365 13.91 5.28 -55.52
CA GLY A 365 12.52 5.55 -55.89
C GLY A 365 12.01 4.83 -57.14
N ARG A 366 12.79 3.90 -57.73
CA ARG A 366 12.49 3.26 -59.02
C ARG A 366 11.86 1.87 -58.91
N THR A 367 11.94 1.27 -57.72
CA THR A 367 11.48 -0.09 -57.44
C THR A 367 11.01 -0.16 -55.98
N PRO A 368 9.85 0.45 -55.64
CA PRO A 368 9.20 0.18 -54.35
C PRO A 368 8.96 -1.32 -54.17
N PRO A 369 8.98 -1.85 -52.94
CA PRO A 369 8.74 -3.27 -52.65
C PRO A 369 7.28 -3.64 -52.95
N TYR A 370 6.96 -4.94 -53.04
CA TYR A 370 5.55 -5.34 -52.98
C TYR A 370 4.94 -4.87 -51.65
N LEU A 371 3.64 -4.52 -51.69
CA LEU A 371 2.85 -4.29 -50.49
C LEU A 371 2.83 -5.55 -49.63
N THR A 372 2.97 -5.37 -48.31
CA THR A 372 2.85 -6.42 -47.31
C THR A 372 1.44 -7.03 -47.31
N SER A 373 1.27 -8.22 -46.75
CA SER A 373 -0.04 -8.83 -46.54
C SER A 373 -0.99 -7.94 -45.73
N ILE A 374 -0.47 -7.14 -44.81
CA ILE A 374 -1.23 -6.21 -43.96
C ILE A 374 -1.72 -5.00 -44.78
N GLU A 375 -0.85 -4.40 -45.61
CA GLU A 375 -1.23 -3.31 -46.53
C GLU A 375 -2.29 -3.79 -47.54
N ARG A 376 -2.19 -5.04 -48.01
CA ARG A 376 -3.19 -5.65 -48.91
C ARG A 376 -4.52 -5.94 -48.22
N ASP A 377 -4.51 -6.37 -46.97
CA ASP A 377 -5.71 -6.60 -46.15
C ASP A 377 -6.48 -5.28 -45.95
N LEU A 378 -5.79 -4.21 -45.55
CA LEU A 378 -6.39 -2.88 -45.38
C LEU A 378 -7.06 -2.34 -46.66
N LEU A 379 -6.50 -2.63 -47.83
CA LEU A 379 -7.08 -2.25 -49.13
C LEU A 379 -8.18 -3.20 -49.64
N GLY A 380 -8.38 -4.34 -48.98
CA GLY A 380 -9.27 -5.41 -49.43
C GLY A 380 -8.79 -6.14 -50.68
N TRP A 381 -7.46 -6.15 -50.92
CA TRP A 381 -6.78 -6.90 -51.98
C TRP A 381 -6.32 -8.30 -51.53
N PHE A 382 -6.41 -8.58 -50.23
CA PHE A 382 -6.19 -9.91 -49.68
C PHE A 382 -7.49 -10.73 -49.77
N ASP A 383 -7.70 -11.40 -50.91
CA ASP A 383 -8.95 -12.13 -51.24
C ASP A 383 -9.08 -13.51 -50.56
N ASN A 384 -7.99 -14.02 -49.97
CA ASN A 384 -7.99 -15.23 -49.15
C ASN A 384 -7.99 -14.81 -47.68
N GLU A 385 -8.75 -15.47 -46.80
CA GLU A 385 -8.50 -15.30 -45.36
C GLU A 385 -7.06 -15.76 -45.04
N PRO A 386 -6.31 -15.05 -44.17
CA PRO A 386 -5.02 -15.51 -43.68
C PRO A 386 -5.08 -16.96 -43.18
N GLY A 387 -4.05 -17.76 -43.46
CA GLY A 387 -3.99 -19.12 -42.91
C GLY A 387 -3.79 -19.05 -41.40
N VAL A 388 -4.75 -19.48 -40.60
CA VAL A 388 -4.54 -19.60 -39.15
C VAL A 388 -3.63 -20.80 -38.87
N ILE A 389 -2.67 -20.61 -37.97
CA ILE A 389 -1.84 -21.68 -37.42
C ILE A 389 -2.50 -22.18 -36.14
N ASP A 390 -3.25 -23.28 -36.25
CA ASP A 390 -3.98 -23.94 -35.16
C ASP A 390 -3.49 -25.38 -34.87
N GLU A 391 -2.79 -26.02 -35.81
CA GLU A 391 -2.23 -27.38 -35.69
C GLU A 391 -0.69 -27.41 -35.69
N GLU A 392 -0.10 -28.42 -35.05
CA GLU A 392 1.34 -28.71 -35.17
C GLU A 392 1.68 -29.30 -36.54
N GLY A 393 2.84 -28.96 -37.11
CA GLY A 393 3.32 -29.61 -38.33
C GLY A 393 4.34 -28.81 -39.14
N ASP A 394 4.64 -29.31 -40.34
CA ASP A 394 5.52 -28.63 -41.30
C ASP A 394 4.70 -27.72 -42.22
N TYR A 395 4.96 -26.42 -42.15
CA TYR A 395 4.32 -25.37 -42.92
C TYR A 395 5.23 -24.87 -44.05
N SER A 396 4.62 -24.32 -45.11
CA SER A 396 5.34 -23.72 -46.23
C SER A 396 4.63 -22.50 -46.77
N LEU A 397 5.38 -21.44 -47.06
CA LEU A 397 4.87 -20.12 -47.40
C LEU A 397 5.43 -19.65 -48.74
N ASN A 398 4.53 -19.41 -49.70
CA ASN A 398 4.86 -18.88 -51.02
C ASN A 398 5.17 -17.38 -50.93
N PRO A 399 5.86 -16.78 -51.93
CA PRO A 399 6.14 -15.35 -51.93
C PRO A 399 4.85 -14.51 -51.82
N VAL A 400 4.94 -13.32 -51.21
CA VAL A 400 3.81 -12.38 -51.04
C VAL A 400 3.03 -12.08 -52.34
N THR A 401 3.68 -12.21 -53.51
CA THR A 401 3.03 -12.13 -54.83
C THR A 401 1.94 -13.17 -55.07
N GLY A 402 1.97 -14.30 -54.37
CA GLY A 402 0.93 -15.33 -54.37
C GLY A 402 -0.29 -15.00 -53.50
N ASN A 403 -0.26 -13.89 -52.76
CA ASN A 403 -1.35 -13.44 -51.87
C ASN A 403 -1.68 -14.48 -50.78
N VAL A 404 -0.64 -14.94 -50.07
CA VAL A 404 -0.70 -15.93 -48.98
C VAL A 404 0.17 -15.45 -47.81
N CYS A 405 -0.37 -15.54 -46.60
CA CYS A 405 0.31 -15.38 -45.33
C CYS A 405 -0.25 -16.42 -44.34
N TYR A 406 0.43 -16.57 -43.21
CA TYR A 406 -0.13 -17.25 -42.04
C TYR A 406 -0.24 -16.28 -40.86
N VAL A 407 -1.12 -16.57 -39.91
CA VAL A 407 -1.25 -15.85 -38.63
C VAL A 407 -1.31 -16.83 -37.46
N SER A 408 -0.78 -16.43 -36.31
CA SER A 408 -1.04 -17.07 -35.01
C SER A 408 -1.60 -16.02 -34.05
N GLU A 409 -2.57 -16.43 -33.25
CA GLU A 409 -3.15 -15.58 -32.21
C GLU A 409 -2.26 -15.59 -30.97
N THR A 410 -2.22 -14.48 -30.23
CA THR A 410 -1.64 -14.46 -28.89
C THR A 410 -2.73 -14.74 -27.84
N THR A 411 -2.34 -14.75 -26.56
CA THR A 411 -3.28 -14.87 -25.44
C THR A 411 -4.08 -13.59 -25.16
N ASN A 412 -3.76 -12.49 -25.86
CA ASN A 412 -4.45 -11.21 -25.80
C ASN A 412 -5.31 -10.99 -27.06
N ASP A 413 -6.61 -10.73 -26.88
CA ASP A 413 -7.56 -10.61 -27.99
C ASP A 413 -7.25 -9.40 -28.87
N GLY A 414 -7.16 -9.62 -30.19
CA GLY A 414 -6.72 -8.62 -31.17
C GLY A 414 -5.20 -8.48 -31.32
N GLU A 415 -4.38 -9.22 -30.58
CA GLU A 415 -2.92 -9.25 -30.73
C GLU A 415 -2.47 -10.58 -31.38
N THR A 416 -1.64 -10.50 -32.43
CA THR A 416 -1.32 -11.63 -33.32
C THR A 416 0.10 -11.53 -33.89
N PHE A 417 0.66 -12.66 -34.34
CA PHE A 417 1.83 -12.69 -35.22
C PHE A 417 1.42 -13.03 -36.65
N LEU A 418 1.87 -12.26 -37.63
CA LEU A 418 1.68 -12.55 -39.06
C LEU A 418 3.01 -12.95 -39.71
N TYR A 419 2.96 -14.00 -40.53
CA TYR A 419 4.10 -14.56 -41.23
C TYR A 419 3.92 -14.37 -42.73
N GLU A 420 4.89 -13.77 -43.43
CA GLU A 420 4.90 -13.66 -44.90
C GLU A 420 6.30 -14.00 -45.46
N TYR A 421 6.38 -14.48 -46.70
CA TYR A 421 7.66 -14.77 -47.35
C TYR A 421 7.99 -13.74 -48.44
N ARG A 422 9.19 -13.16 -48.36
CA ARG A 422 9.74 -12.25 -49.37
C ARG A 422 10.75 -12.98 -50.25
N LYS A 423 10.65 -12.72 -51.55
CA LYS A 423 11.55 -13.26 -52.56
C LYS A 423 12.15 -12.11 -53.34
N GLN A 424 13.48 -12.02 -53.36
CA GLN A 424 14.27 -11.00 -54.07
C GLN A 424 14.13 -11.13 -55.61
N ALA A 425 12.95 -10.76 -56.12
CA ALA A 425 12.56 -10.79 -57.52
C ALA A 425 11.40 -9.80 -57.75
N GLY A 426 11.22 -9.36 -59.00
CA GLY A 426 10.16 -8.39 -59.34
C GLY A 426 10.36 -7.07 -58.58
N TRP A 427 9.32 -6.60 -57.91
CA TRP A 427 9.36 -5.40 -57.08
C TRP A 427 10.22 -5.56 -55.80
N ASP A 428 10.40 -6.79 -55.31
CA ASP A 428 11.28 -7.09 -54.16
C ASP A 428 12.76 -7.27 -54.53
N THR A 429 13.18 -7.01 -55.77
CA THR A 429 14.57 -7.20 -56.24
C THR A 429 15.63 -6.46 -55.40
N TYR A 430 15.24 -5.40 -54.67
CA TYR A 430 16.15 -4.58 -53.86
C TYR A 430 16.07 -4.82 -52.34
N ILE A 431 15.25 -5.78 -51.90
CA ILE A 431 15.20 -6.24 -50.50
C ILE A 431 15.69 -7.71 -50.41
N PRO A 432 16.17 -8.18 -49.25
CA PRO A 432 16.61 -9.56 -49.08
C PRO A 432 15.43 -10.54 -49.01
N SER A 433 15.65 -11.79 -49.42
CA SER A 433 14.66 -12.88 -49.30
C SER A 433 14.65 -13.50 -47.90
N GLY A 434 13.48 -13.93 -47.43
CA GLY A 434 13.30 -14.71 -46.21
C GLY A 434 11.88 -14.62 -45.67
N LEU A 435 11.64 -15.32 -44.56
CA LEU A 435 10.41 -15.18 -43.79
C LEU A 435 10.46 -13.85 -43.02
N LEU A 436 9.45 -13.00 -43.18
CA LEU A 436 9.21 -11.87 -42.28
C LEU A 436 8.16 -12.27 -41.25
N ILE A 437 8.31 -11.75 -40.04
CA ILE A 437 7.43 -11.95 -38.91
C ILE A 437 6.99 -10.57 -38.44
N TYR A 438 5.69 -10.32 -38.43
CA TYR A 438 5.10 -9.07 -37.98
C TYR A 438 4.40 -9.31 -36.65
N HIS A 439 4.59 -8.42 -35.67
CA HIS A 439 3.80 -8.40 -34.44
C HIS A 439 2.71 -7.34 -34.61
N ILE A 440 1.46 -7.78 -34.65
CA ILE A 440 0.30 -6.93 -34.93
C ILE A 440 -0.52 -6.83 -33.65
N ASP A 441 -0.56 -5.66 -33.05
CA ASP A 441 -1.41 -5.36 -31.90
C ASP A 441 -2.59 -4.46 -32.32
N LYS A 442 -3.78 -5.05 -32.36
CA LYS A 442 -5.08 -4.38 -32.53
C LYS A 442 -5.96 -4.55 -31.29
N SER A 443 -5.36 -4.82 -30.13
CA SER A 443 -6.05 -5.10 -28.85
C SER A 443 -6.45 -3.83 -28.08
N ASP A 444 -7.01 -4.02 -26.89
CA ASP A 444 -7.26 -2.94 -25.92
C ASP A 444 -6.00 -2.51 -25.10
N ASN A 445 -4.81 -3.03 -25.41
CA ASN A 445 -3.53 -2.60 -24.80
C ASN A 445 -3.35 -1.07 -24.83
N LEU A 446 -2.95 -0.46 -23.72
CA LEU A 446 -2.78 1.00 -23.63
C LEU A 446 -1.39 1.46 -24.09
N VAL A 447 -1.33 2.02 -25.29
CA VAL A 447 -0.13 2.54 -25.95
C VAL A 447 -0.14 4.07 -25.91
N GLY A 448 0.66 4.66 -25.02
CA GLY A 448 0.78 6.12 -24.89
C GLY A 448 -0.55 6.84 -24.57
N GLY A 449 -1.44 6.19 -23.80
CA GLY A 449 -2.73 6.76 -23.38
C GLY A 449 -3.91 6.56 -24.35
N LYS A 450 -3.75 5.76 -25.40
CA LYS A 450 -4.83 5.26 -26.29
C LYS A 450 -4.74 3.74 -26.38
N THR A 451 -5.81 3.04 -26.74
CA THR A 451 -5.69 1.59 -27.03
C THR A 451 -4.94 1.35 -28.35
N ALA A 452 -4.30 0.20 -28.50
CA ALA A 452 -3.69 -0.22 -29.77
C ALA A 452 -4.74 -0.22 -30.89
N ALA A 453 -5.92 -0.79 -30.65
CA ALA A 453 -7.09 -0.71 -31.53
C ALA A 453 -7.42 0.74 -31.95
N ALA A 454 -7.37 1.71 -31.02
CA ALA A 454 -7.61 3.12 -31.36
C ALA A 454 -6.50 3.73 -32.21
N ARG A 455 -5.24 3.27 -32.08
CA ARG A 455 -4.12 3.72 -32.91
C ARG A 455 -4.22 3.28 -34.36
N TRP A 456 -4.79 2.11 -34.67
CA TRP A 456 -5.14 1.73 -36.04
C TRP A 456 -6.26 2.58 -36.66
N ASN A 457 -6.98 3.37 -35.85
CA ASN A 457 -7.98 4.33 -36.31
C ASN A 457 -7.44 5.76 -36.45
N ASP A 458 -6.23 6.02 -35.96
CA ASP A 458 -5.47 7.25 -36.18
C ASP A 458 -4.48 7.03 -37.33
N TRP A 459 -4.49 7.90 -38.35
CA TRP A 459 -3.73 7.67 -39.60
C TRP A 459 -2.23 7.45 -39.41
N ASP A 460 -1.69 8.09 -38.37
CA ASP A 460 -0.27 8.10 -38.02
C ASP A 460 0.01 7.30 -36.75
N GLY A 461 -1.04 6.69 -36.16
CA GLY A 461 -1.00 6.21 -34.78
C GLY A 461 -0.29 4.86 -34.60
N ILE A 462 -0.18 4.06 -35.67
CA ILE A 462 0.20 2.64 -35.62
C ILE A 462 1.59 2.45 -34.99
N ASN A 463 2.62 3.11 -35.51
CA ASN A 463 4.00 2.97 -35.01
C ASN A 463 4.54 4.25 -34.34
N ALA A 464 3.69 5.25 -34.09
CA ALA A 464 3.98 6.46 -33.30
C ALA A 464 4.00 6.21 -31.78
N TYR A 465 4.70 5.16 -31.37
CA TYR A 465 5.08 4.92 -29.99
C TYR A 465 6.20 3.87 -29.95
N ALA A 466 7.45 4.31 -30.01
CA ALA A 466 8.59 3.42 -30.23
C ALA A 466 8.72 2.24 -29.23
N SER A 467 8.26 2.40 -27.98
CA SER A 467 8.29 1.30 -27.00
C SER A 467 7.20 0.24 -27.19
N HIS A 468 6.25 0.44 -28.12
CA HIS A 468 5.11 -0.44 -28.38
C HIS A 468 4.55 -0.14 -29.78
N GLN A 469 5.25 -0.62 -30.80
CA GLN A 469 4.81 -0.56 -32.20
C GLN A 469 3.55 -1.42 -32.38
N CYS A 470 2.44 -0.87 -32.86
CA CYS A 470 1.21 -1.65 -33.09
C CYS A 470 1.29 -2.51 -34.35
N CYS A 471 2.29 -2.28 -35.21
CA CYS A 471 2.65 -3.15 -36.33
C CYS A 471 4.19 -3.22 -36.45
N ASP A 472 4.81 -4.03 -35.60
CA ASP A 472 6.27 -4.25 -35.57
C ASP A 472 6.73 -5.23 -36.67
N LEU A 473 7.98 -5.10 -37.11
CA LEU A 473 8.67 -6.04 -37.99
C LEU A 473 9.81 -6.74 -37.23
N ILE A 474 9.48 -7.86 -36.59
CA ILE A 474 10.42 -8.63 -35.78
C ILE A 474 11.64 -9.06 -36.61
N GLU A 475 12.82 -8.56 -36.27
CA GLU A 475 14.05 -8.92 -36.97
C GLU A 475 14.68 -10.21 -36.44
N ALA A 476 15.39 -10.93 -37.32
CA ALA A 476 16.23 -12.06 -36.96
C ALA A 476 17.45 -11.72 -36.06
N VAL A 477 17.52 -10.50 -35.51
CA VAL A 477 18.50 -9.97 -34.55
C VAL A 477 17.76 -9.18 -33.49
N TYR A 478 18.07 -9.41 -32.21
CA TYR A 478 17.50 -8.66 -31.09
C TYR A 478 18.61 -8.01 -30.24
N PRO A 479 18.40 -6.81 -29.67
CA PRO A 479 17.26 -5.91 -29.89
C PRO A 479 17.27 -5.26 -31.29
N GLU A 480 16.15 -4.68 -31.71
CA GLU A 480 15.95 -3.90 -32.94
C GLU A 480 17.15 -2.96 -33.24
N SER A 481 17.59 -2.20 -32.23
CA SER A 481 18.76 -1.30 -32.29
C SER A 481 20.12 -1.95 -32.64
N ALA A 482 20.23 -3.28 -32.66
CA ALA A 482 21.43 -4.02 -33.06
C ALA A 482 21.45 -4.39 -34.57
N VAL A 483 20.38 -4.10 -35.33
CA VAL A 483 20.29 -4.33 -36.77
C VAL A 483 21.24 -3.39 -37.52
N LEU A 484 22.20 -3.95 -38.29
CA LEU A 484 23.19 -3.16 -39.03
C LEU A 484 22.79 -2.94 -40.50
N ASN A 485 21.93 -3.81 -41.04
CA ASN A 485 21.43 -3.73 -42.42
C ASN A 485 20.25 -4.71 -42.64
N ASN A 486 19.45 -4.43 -43.67
CA ASN A 486 18.23 -5.17 -43.99
C ASN A 486 18.41 -6.70 -44.14
N ALA A 487 19.60 -7.22 -44.50
CA ALA A 487 19.82 -8.67 -44.60
C ALA A 487 19.80 -9.40 -43.25
N GLN A 488 19.71 -8.67 -42.14
CA GLN A 488 19.53 -9.21 -40.79
C GLN A 488 18.06 -9.22 -40.34
N VAL A 489 17.14 -8.69 -41.15
CA VAL A 489 15.70 -8.63 -40.81
C VAL A 489 15.02 -9.98 -41.05
N PRO A 490 15.04 -10.60 -42.25
CA PRO A 490 14.27 -11.82 -42.49
C PRO A 490 14.88 -13.05 -41.81
N PHE A 491 14.04 -14.02 -41.44
CA PHE A 491 14.47 -15.34 -40.96
C PHE A 491 14.69 -16.31 -42.15
N PRO A 492 15.75 -17.14 -42.15
CA PRO A 492 16.90 -17.09 -41.24
C PRO A 492 17.94 -16.04 -41.64
N GLY A 493 17.77 -15.38 -42.80
CA GLY A 493 18.55 -14.22 -43.22
C GLY A 493 20.06 -14.43 -43.29
N SER A 494 20.80 -13.34 -43.11
CA SER A 494 22.26 -13.36 -43.00
C SER A 494 22.78 -13.84 -41.63
N THR A 495 21.91 -13.88 -40.61
CA THR A 495 22.24 -14.30 -39.24
C THR A 495 22.12 -15.80 -39.01
N ASN A 496 21.46 -16.51 -39.92
CA ASN A 496 21.10 -17.93 -39.81
C ASN A 496 20.20 -18.23 -38.60
N ASN A 497 19.29 -17.31 -38.25
CA ASN A 497 18.35 -17.52 -37.15
C ASN A 497 17.19 -18.43 -37.58
N THR A 498 17.27 -19.73 -37.28
CA THR A 498 16.32 -20.74 -37.77
C THR A 498 15.14 -21.01 -36.83
N SER A 499 14.85 -20.11 -35.89
CA SER A 499 13.80 -20.29 -34.87
C SER A 499 13.23 -18.98 -34.38
N PHE A 500 11.92 -18.96 -34.14
CA PHE A 500 11.20 -17.92 -33.42
C PHE A 500 10.28 -18.61 -32.41
N THR A 501 10.73 -18.67 -31.16
CA THR A 501 10.10 -19.41 -30.06
C THR A 501 10.12 -18.59 -28.78
N GLY A 502 9.33 -18.96 -27.78
CA GLY A 502 9.34 -18.29 -26.47
C GLY A 502 10.68 -18.33 -25.70
N ALA A 503 11.71 -19.01 -26.24
CA ALA A 503 13.06 -19.10 -25.68
C ALA A 503 14.17 -18.64 -26.65
N SER A 504 13.84 -18.18 -27.87
CA SER A 504 14.82 -17.64 -28.82
C SER A 504 15.13 -16.16 -28.56
N SER A 505 15.99 -15.57 -29.40
CA SER A 505 16.29 -14.14 -29.41
C SER A 505 16.21 -13.66 -30.88
N PRO A 506 15.20 -12.86 -31.27
CA PRO A 506 14.04 -12.42 -30.47
C PRO A 506 13.17 -13.60 -29.99
N ALA A 507 12.35 -13.36 -28.96
CA ALA A 507 11.44 -14.35 -28.39
C ALA A 507 10.01 -14.18 -28.96
N ALA A 508 9.29 -15.30 -29.12
CA ALA A 508 7.87 -15.30 -29.48
C ALA A 508 7.01 -15.05 -28.23
N VAL A 509 6.78 -13.77 -27.93
CA VAL A 509 5.98 -13.29 -26.80
C VAL A 509 5.05 -12.15 -27.19
N ASP A 510 3.93 -12.00 -26.49
CA ASP A 510 3.05 -10.83 -26.57
C ASP A 510 3.72 -9.57 -25.95
N HIS A 511 3.10 -8.40 -26.11
CA HIS A 511 3.60 -7.14 -25.54
C HIS A 511 3.63 -7.12 -24.00
N ALA A 512 2.91 -8.03 -23.33
CA ALA A 512 2.97 -8.23 -21.88
C ALA A 512 4.08 -9.24 -21.47
N GLY A 513 4.83 -9.79 -22.43
CA GLY A 513 5.93 -10.74 -22.21
C GLY A 513 5.49 -12.20 -22.05
N ASN A 514 4.21 -12.52 -22.26
CA ASN A 514 3.72 -13.90 -22.21
C ASN A 514 4.06 -14.64 -23.50
N ARG A 515 4.36 -15.93 -23.41
CA ARG A 515 4.50 -16.77 -24.60
C ARG A 515 3.14 -17.00 -25.29
N THR A 516 3.15 -16.95 -26.61
CA THR A 516 1.94 -17.10 -27.44
C THR A 516 1.49 -18.55 -27.65
N GLY A 517 2.31 -19.53 -27.29
CA GLY A 517 2.03 -20.96 -27.47
C GLY A 517 2.37 -21.51 -28.86
N THR A 518 2.67 -20.66 -29.85
CA THR A 518 3.06 -21.07 -31.22
C THR A 518 4.58 -20.88 -31.42
N ASP A 519 5.35 -21.96 -31.38
CA ASP A 519 6.80 -21.94 -31.59
C ASP A 519 7.15 -22.32 -33.04
N LEU A 520 7.85 -21.44 -33.76
CA LEU A 520 8.40 -21.72 -35.10
C LEU A 520 9.85 -22.23 -34.99
N THR A 521 10.09 -23.43 -35.50
CA THR A 521 11.42 -24.05 -35.56
C THR A 521 11.78 -24.44 -37.00
N ASN A 522 13.04 -24.84 -37.23
CA ASN A 522 13.53 -25.27 -38.55
C ASN A 522 13.25 -24.26 -39.69
N ILE A 523 13.27 -22.95 -39.40
CA ILE A 523 12.97 -21.91 -40.40
C ILE A 523 14.05 -21.93 -41.50
N VAL A 524 13.64 -22.28 -42.72
CA VAL A 524 14.50 -22.40 -43.89
C VAL A 524 13.95 -21.54 -45.03
N ASN A 525 14.81 -20.67 -45.55
CA ASN A 525 14.58 -19.99 -46.82
C ASN A 525 15.19 -20.83 -47.96
N THR A 526 14.35 -21.38 -48.84
CA THR A 526 14.79 -22.21 -49.98
C THR A 526 15.20 -21.38 -51.22
N GLY A 527 14.95 -20.07 -51.21
CA GLY A 527 15.07 -19.17 -52.35
C GLY A 527 13.80 -19.06 -53.20
N ASP A 528 12.88 -20.03 -53.10
CA ASP A 528 11.58 -20.01 -53.78
C ASP A 528 10.40 -19.90 -52.80
N ILE A 529 10.51 -20.49 -51.62
CA ILE A 529 9.54 -20.51 -50.50
C ILE A 529 10.25 -20.45 -49.14
N ALA A 530 9.53 -20.05 -48.08
CA ALA A 530 9.91 -20.38 -46.71
C ALA A 530 9.28 -21.72 -46.28
N THR A 531 9.98 -22.48 -45.44
CA THR A 531 9.45 -23.66 -44.74
C THR A 531 9.83 -23.60 -43.28
N PHE A 532 8.95 -24.02 -42.38
CA PHE A 532 9.17 -24.05 -40.93
C PHE A 532 8.31 -25.13 -40.28
N THR A 533 8.73 -25.64 -39.13
CA THR A 533 7.96 -26.57 -38.30
C THR A 533 7.31 -25.78 -37.16
N VAL A 534 5.98 -25.79 -37.11
CA VAL A 534 5.19 -25.29 -35.99
C VAL A 534 5.09 -26.35 -34.91
N VAL A 535 5.35 -25.95 -33.68
CA VAL A 535 5.11 -26.73 -32.46
C VAL A 535 4.16 -25.92 -31.58
N ASN A 536 3.01 -26.51 -31.25
CA ASN A 536 1.99 -25.92 -30.39
C ASN A 536 2.00 -26.72 -29.10
N SER A 537 2.78 -26.25 -28.12
CA SER A 537 2.72 -26.85 -26.80
C SER A 537 1.31 -26.66 -26.25
N ASN A 538 0.70 -27.74 -25.71
CA ASN A 538 -0.36 -27.62 -24.70
C ASN A 538 0.19 -27.91 -23.30
N GLU A 539 1.49 -28.23 -23.20
CA GLU A 539 2.20 -28.36 -21.95
C GLU A 539 2.63 -26.98 -21.44
N LEU A 540 2.27 -26.69 -20.21
CA LEU A 540 2.82 -25.63 -19.39
C LEU A 540 3.91 -26.23 -18.48
N ILE A 541 5.16 -25.92 -18.79
CA ILE A 541 6.32 -26.28 -17.99
C ILE A 541 6.61 -25.12 -17.03
N ILE A 542 6.39 -25.32 -15.73
CA ILE A 542 6.66 -24.28 -14.73
C ILE A 542 7.94 -24.64 -13.99
N ASN A 543 9.01 -23.89 -14.25
CA ASN A 543 10.33 -24.20 -13.72
C ASN A 543 11.02 -22.95 -13.15
N GLY A 544 12.12 -23.16 -12.45
CA GLY A 544 12.91 -22.04 -11.95
C GLY A 544 13.98 -22.50 -10.97
N VAL A 545 14.71 -21.51 -10.44
CA VAL A 545 15.69 -21.70 -9.38
C VAL A 545 15.23 -20.98 -8.13
N VAL A 546 15.44 -21.62 -6.99
CA VAL A 546 15.25 -21.06 -5.65
C VAL A 546 16.62 -20.72 -5.07
N SER A 547 16.90 -19.44 -4.82
CA SER A 547 18.14 -18.95 -4.19
C SER A 547 17.86 -18.17 -2.90
N ASP A 548 18.89 -17.87 -2.14
CA ASP A 548 18.86 -16.88 -1.06
C ASP A 548 19.20 -15.47 -1.60
N PRO A 549 19.15 -14.39 -0.77
CA PRO A 549 19.45 -13.02 -1.20
C PRO A 549 20.90 -12.80 -1.65
N GLU A 550 21.83 -13.63 -1.16
CA GLU A 550 23.23 -13.67 -1.60
C GLU A 550 23.41 -14.34 -2.97
N GLY A 551 22.37 -15.01 -3.48
CA GLY A 551 22.35 -15.72 -4.76
C GLY A 551 22.81 -17.17 -4.67
N ASP A 552 23.03 -17.72 -3.48
CA ASP A 552 23.40 -19.11 -3.27
C ASP A 552 22.16 -20.03 -3.39
N PRO A 553 22.28 -21.25 -3.97
CA PRO A 553 21.10 -22.10 -4.23
C PRO A 553 20.48 -22.75 -2.99
N VAL A 554 19.17 -22.63 -2.84
CA VAL A 554 18.42 -23.15 -1.68
C VAL A 554 17.88 -24.56 -1.97
N ALA A 555 18.74 -25.56 -1.75
CA ALA A 555 18.38 -26.97 -1.90
C ALA A 555 17.37 -27.47 -0.84
N ASN A 556 16.57 -28.48 -1.21
CA ASN A 556 15.53 -29.10 -0.38
C ASN A 556 14.44 -28.14 0.15
N ALA A 557 14.14 -27.06 -0.58
CA ALA A 557 12.91 -26.29 -0.38
C ALA A 557 11.73 -27.07 -0.98
N THR A 558 10.58 -27.10 -0.30
CA THR A 558 9.36 -27.73 -0.80
C THR A 558 8.67 -26.76 -1.75
N VAL A 559 8.51 -27.16 -3.01
CA VAL A 559 7.78 -26.42 -4.04
C VAL A 559 6.46 -27.13 -4.29
N THR A 560 5.36 -26.40 -4.18
CA THR A 560 4.00 -26.90 -4.35
C THR A 560 3.36 -26.20 -5.53
N LEU A 561 2.85 -26.97 -6.50
CA LEU A 561 2.05 -26.46 -7.60
C LEU A 561 0.57 -26.66 -7.25
N SER A 562 -0.18 -25.57 -7.24
CA SER A 562 -1.63 -25.55 -7.08
C SER A 562 -2.30 -24.90 -8.28
N TYR A 563 -3.61 -25.09 -8.42
CA TYR A 563 -4.44 -24.49 -9.46
C TYR A 563 -5.64 -23.78 -8.84
N GLU A 564 -5.97 -22.62 -9.40
CA GLU A 564 -7.18 -21.86 -9.10
C GLU A 564 -8.05 -21.73 -10.35
N ALA A 565 -9.30 -22.19 -10.26
CA ALA A 565 -10.29 -22.07 -11.34
C ALA A 565 -10.83 -20.65 -11.46
N SER A 566 -11.08 -20.21 -12.70
CA SER A 566 -11.47 -18.83 -13.04
C SER A 566 -12.80 -18.31 -12.45
N ASP A 567 -13.61 -19.16 -11.81
CA ASP A 567 -14.89 -18.82 -11.16
C ASP A 567 -14.91 -19.04 -9.63
N GLY A 568 -13.84 -19.57 -9.05
CA GLY A 568 -13.70 -19.80 -7.61
C GLY A 568 -14.59 -20.91 -7.01
N ILE A 569 -15.18 -21.79 -7.83
CA ILE A 569 -16.06 -22.89 -7.35
C ILE A 569 -15.56 -24.24 -7.88
N SER A 570 -15.22 -25.17 -6.97
CA SER A 570 -14.90 -26.55 -7.34
C SER A 570 -16.13 -27.28 -7.93
N PRO A 571 -16.00 -28.17 -8.93
CA PRO A 571 -17.12 -28.55 -9.82
C PRO A 571 -18.30 -29.37 -9.25
N THR A 572 -18.49 -29.47 -7.92
CA THR A 572 -19.39 -30.48 -7.32
C THR A 572 -20.68 -29.98 -6.66
N ASP A 573 -20.79 -28.74 -6.16
CA ASP A 573 -21.96 -28.33 -5.33
C ASP A 573 -22.40 -26.85 -5.49
N ALA A 574 -23.08 -26.51 -6.59
CA ALA A 574 -23.66 -25.17 -6.81
C ALA A 574 -25.19 -25.12 -6.60
N PRO A 575 -25.70 -24.29 -5.66
CA PRO A 575 -27.10 -23.84 -5.62
C PRO A 575 -27.31 -22.52 -6.37
N GLU A 576 -28.52 -22.31 -6.90
CA GLU A 576 -28.84 -21.23 -7.86
C GLU A 576 -28.82 -19.79 -7.28
N GLY A 577 -27.99 -18.93 -7.90
CA GLY A 577 -28.45 -17.66 -8.49
C GLY A 577 -28.49 -16.37 -7.64
N TYR A 578 -27.72 -15.35 -8.09
CA TYR A 578 -28.10 -13.93 -8.01
C TYR A 578 -27.64 -13.18 -9.28
N PRO A 579 -28.43 -12.22 -9.83
CA PRO A 579 -28.10 -11.54 -11.08
C PRO A 579 -27.21 -10.31 -10.90
N ALA A 580 -26.47 -9.95 -11.96
CA ALA A 580 -25.54 -8.83 -11.98
C ALA A 580 -26.22 -7.45 -11.81
N GLY A 581 -25.63 -6.57 -10.99
CA GLY A 581 -26.06 -5.17 -10.91
C GLY A 581 -25.33 -4.29 -9.88
N ARG A 582 -24.62 -3.27 -10.39
CA ARG A 582 -24.11 -2.06 -9.69
C ARG A 582 -23.08 -2.23 -8.56
N GLY A 583 -21.83 -1.85 -8.87
CA GLY A 583 -21.01 -1.00 -7.99
C GLY A 583 -20.68 -1.55 -6.60
N SER A 584 -20.48 -2.85 -6.48
CA SER A 584 -20.16 -3.52 -5.23
C SER A 584 -18.72 -4.01 -5.21
N ILE A 585 -17.94 -3.42 -4.29
CA ILE A 585 -16.77 -3.96 -3.57
C ILE A 585 -16.31 -5.36 -4.04
N LYS A 586 -15.13 -5.43 -4.66
CA LYS A 586 -14.36 -6.69 -4.74
C LYS A 586 -13.63 -6.91 -3.41
N THR A 587 -14.29 -7.52 -2.44
CA THR A 587 -13.56 -8.25 -1.39
C THR A 587 -12.92 -9.46 -2.06
N SER A 588 -11.60 -9.63 -1.94
CA SER A 588 -10.94 -10.83 -2.45
C SER A 588 -11.62 -12.08 -1.88
N PRO A 589 -12.09 -13.02 -2.72
CA PRO A 589 -12.61 -14.29 -2.23
C PRO A 589 -11.53 -15.05 -1.47
N LYS A 590 -11.93 -15.94 -0.55
CA LYS A 590 -11.03 -17.02 -0.13
C LYS A 590 -10.73 -17.87 -1.36
N ARG A 591 -9.49 -17.79 -1.87
CA ARG A 591 -9.00 -18.64 -2.96
C ARG A 591 -9.20 -20.11 -2.60
N VAL A 592 -9.76 -20.90 -3.51
CA VAL A 592 -9.91 -22.35 -3.35
C VAL A 592 -8.87 -23.02 -4.24
N LEU A 593 -7.72 -23.28 -3.66
CA LEU A 593 -6.58 -23.86 -4.38
C LEU A 593 -6.66 -25.39 -4.38
N GLU A 594 -6.65 -25.99 -5.56
CA GLU A 594 -6.47 -27.44 -5.73
C GLU A 594 -4.98 -27.75 -5.90
N GLN A 595 -4.40 -28.54 -5.00
CA GLN A 595 -3.00 -28.93 -5.11
C GLN A 595 -2.82 -29.93 -6.27
N VAL A 596 -2.09 -29.51 -7.31
CA VAL A 596 -1.83 -30.30 -8.53
C VAL A 596 -0.62 -31.22 -8.34
N SER A 597 0.47 -30.69 -7.78
CA SER A 597 1.72 -31.43 -7.61
C SER A 597 2.59 -30.83 -6.50
N GLN A 598 3.63 -31.56 -6.08
CA GLN A 598 4.61 -31.08 -5.12
C GLN A 598 5.95 -31.80 -5.32
N MET A 599 7.04 -31.06 -5.16
CA MET A 599 8.41 -31.57 -5.25
C MET A 599 9.33 -30.83 -4.28
N THR A 600 10.61 -31.20 -4.28
CA THR A 600 11.66 -30.47 -3.57
C THR A 600 12.72 -29.98 -4.54
N THR A 601 13.30 -28.81 -4.28
CA THR A 601 14.43 -28.28 -5.07
C THR A 601 15.66 -29.19 -4.98
N ASP A 602 16.39 -29.27 -6.09
CA ASP A 602 17.63 -30.05 -6.17
C ASP A 602 18.84 -29.32 -5.53
N ALA A 603 20.05 -29.86 -5.70
CA ALA A 603 21.28 -29.29 -5.16
C ALA A 603 21.70 -27.95 -5.80
N GLN A 604 21.05 -27.56 -6.90
CA GLN A 604 21.21 -26.29 -7.61
C GLN A 604 20.02 -25.37 -7.34
N GLY A 605 19.15 -25.70 -6.37
CA GLY A 605 17.93 -24.94 -6.08
C GLY A 605 16.86 -25.07 -7.15
N ALA A 606 17.06 -25.89 -8.18
CA ALA A 606 16.18 -25.95 -9.34
C ALA A 606 14.96 -26.83 -9.08
N TYR A 607 13.84 -26.48 -9.72
CA TYR A 607 12.61 -27.25 -9.74
C TYR A 607 11.93 -27.14 -11.12
N SER A 608 11.06 -28.08 -11.46
CA SER A 608 10.30 -28.08 -12.71
C SER A 608 9.06 -28.96 -12.61
N PHE A 609 7.90 -28.38 -12.92
CA PHE A 609 6.66 -29.10 -13.17
C PHE A 609 6.35 -29.13 -14.67
N THR A 610 5.58 -30.12 -15.10
CA THR A 610 4.91 -30.14 -16.40
C THR A 610 3.43 -30.38 -16.11
N THR A 611 2.56 -29.53 -16.65
CA THR A 611 1.11 -29.62 -16.53
C THR A 611 0.45 -29.25 -17.87
N GLU A 612 -0.85 -29.49 -18.01
CA GLU A 612 -1.61 -29.10 -19.21
C GLU A 612 -2.14 -27.67 -19.05
N THR A 613 -2.42 -26.95 -20.13
CA THR A 613 -3.10 -25.65 -20.04
C THR A 613 -4.56 -25.81 -19.60
N ALA A 614 -5.03 -25.00 -18.65
CA ALA A 614 -6.39 -25.02 -18.09
C ALA A 614 -6.94 -23.60 -17.78
N PRO A 615 -8.26 -23.33 -17.95
CA PRO A 615 -8.90 -22.03 -17.67
C PRO A 615 -8.84 -21.54 -16.20
N GLY A 616 -7.71 -20.94 -15.83
CA GLY A 616 -7.43 -20.51 -14.47
C GLY A 616 -5.98 -20.02 -14.30
N GLN A 617 -5.48 -20.08 -13.07
CA GLN A 617 -4.09 -19.78 -12.73
C GLN A 617 -3.42 -20.98 -12.08
N TYR A 618 -2.15 -21.19 -12.38
CA TYR A 618 -1.28 -22.04 -11.58
C TYR A 618 -0.54 -21.19 -10.56
N ILE A 619 -0.48 -21.68 -9.33
CA ILE A 619 0.15 -21.01 -8.21
C ILE A 619 1.30 -21.89 -7.72
N VAL A 620 2.52 -21.35 -7.73
CA VAL A 620 3.72 -22.02 -7.25
C VAL A 620 4.08 -21.45 -5.88
N THR A 621 3.86 -22.23 -4.83
CA THR A 621 4.25 -21.88 -3.46
C THR A 621 5.54 -22.60 -3.07
N VAL A 622 6.58 -21.85 -2.72
CA VAL A 622 7.86 -22.37 -2.21
C VAL A 622 7.93 -22.17 -0.69
N SER A 623 8.33 -23.21 0.05
CA SER A 623 8.46 -23.16 1.51
C SER A 623 9.67 -23.96 2.01
N LYS A 624 10.34 -23.48 3.07
CA LYS A 624 11.43 -24.19 3.75
C LYS A 624 11.49 -23.73 5.20
N GLN A 625 11.81 -24.64 6.13
CA GLN A 625 11.64 -24.41 7.58
C GLN A 625 12.33 -23.14 8.13
N ASP A 626 13.50 -22.78 7.61
CA ASP A 626 14.31 -21.64 8.08
C ASP A 626 14.16 -20.39 7.19
N TYR A 627 13.19 -20.38 6.28
CA TYR A 627 12.97 -19.34 5.27
C TYR A 627 11.50 -18.92 5.24
N HIS A 628 11.27 -17.65 4.92
CA HIS A 628 9.91 -17.18 4.66
C HIS A 628 9.35 -17.86 3.39
N PRO A 629 8.09 -18.34 3.38
CA PRO A 629 7.49 -18.88 2.18
C PRO A 629 7.26 -17.77 1.14
N ALA A 630 7.36 -18.13 -0.13
CA ALA A 630 7.13 -17.23 -1.25
C ALA A 630 6.19 -17.90 -2.26
N GLU A 631 5.47 -17.11 -3.04
CA GLU A 631 4.49 -17.59 -4.01
C GLU A 631 4.61 -16.79 -5.30
N LYS A 632 4.35 -17.41 -6.45
CA LYS A 632 4.20 -16.74 -7.75
C LYS A 632 3.13 -17.42 -8.59
N GLU A 633 2.45 -16.62 -9.40
CA GLU A 633 1.42 -17.09 -10.34
C GLU A 633 2.00 -17.33 -11.74
N ALA A 634 1.43 -18.30 -12.46
CA ALA A 634 1.54 -18.47 -13.90
C ALA A 634 0.14 -18.60 -14.49
N SER A 635 -0.11 -17.97 -15.65
CA SER A 635 -1.36 -18.18 -16.39
C SER A 635 -1.54 -19.66 -16.71
N GLY A 636 -2.70 -20.22 -16.38
CA GLY A 636 -3.03 -21.59 -16.76
C GLY A 636 -3.41 -21.76 -18.23
N VAL A 637 -3.81 -20.69 -18.91
CA VAL A 637 -4.21 -20.76 -20.33
C VAL A 637 -3.06 -20.55 -21.30
N ASN A 638 -1.89 -20.13 -20.85
CA ASN A 638 -0.74 -19.84 -21.70
C ASN A 638 0.20 -21.07 -21.74
N PRO A 639 0.40 -21.73 -22.90
CA PRO A 639 1.32 -22.86 -22.97
C PRO A 639 2.80 -22.43 -23.05
N GLY A 640 3.70 -23.40 -22.89
CA GLY A 640 5.14 -23.20 -23.04
C GLY A 640 5.88 -23.31 -21.70
N THR A 641 6.95 -22.54 -21.50
CA THR A 641 7.73 -22.55 -20.24
C THR A 641 7.55 -21.26 -19.47
N ALA A 642 6.92 -21.33 -18.30
CA ALA A 642 6.90 -20.26 -17.32
C ALA A 642 8.10 -20.40 -16.38
N GLN A 643 9.06 -19.46 -16.47
CA GLN A 643 10.23 -19.46 -15.60
C GLN A 643 10.00 -18.58 -14.36
N LEU A 644 9.66 -19.21 -13.24
CA LEU A 644 9.41 -18.57 -11.95
C LEU A 644 10.60 -18.79 -11.00
N ASN A 645 11.59 -17.90 -11.06
CA ASN A 645 12.69 -17.90 -10.09
C ASN A 645 12.22 -17.29 -8.75
N PHE A 646 12.69 -17.87 -7.64
CA PHE A 646 12.35 -17.47 -6.28
C PHE A 646 13.59 -17.08 -5.50
N THR A 647 13.54 -15.94 -4.82
CA THR A 647 14.50 -15.59 -3.77
C THR A 647 13.81 -15.84 -2.43
N LEU A 648 14.22 -16.90 -1.72
CA LEU A 648 13.76 -17.14 -0.36
C LEU A 648 14.62 -16.35 0.60
N TYR A 649 14.00 -15.44 1.35
CA TYR A 649 14.68 -14.76 2.44
C TYR A 649 14.74 -15.70 3.65
N PRO A 650 15.93 -15.98 4.22
CA PRO A 650 16.02 -16.70 5.48
C PRO A 650 15.25 -15.92 6.56
N ILE A 651 14.71 -16.62 7.56
CA ILE A 651 14.03 -16.02 8.71
C ILE A 651 15.08 -15.38 9.62
N VAL A 652 15.60 -14.23 9.17
CA VAL A 652 16.58 -13.42 9.87
C VAL A 652 15.80 -12.43 10.74
N GLN A 653 16.08 -12.46 12.04
CA GLN A 653 15.52 -11.49 12.98
C GLN A 653 15.86 -10.07 12.52
N ILE A 654 14.88 -9.15 12.57
CA ILE A 654 15.07 -7.75 12.17
C ILE A 654 16.25 -7.15 12.96
N THR A 655 17.38 -6.93 12.29
CA THR A 655 18.59 -6.40 12.90
C THR A 655 18.67 -4.88 12.74
N GLY A 656 18.23 -4.14 13.77
CA GLY A 656 18.50 -2.71 13.91
C GLY A 656 17.29 -1.86 14.27
N ASP A 657 17.50 -0.55 14.34
CA ASP A 657 16.53 0.45 14.78
C ASP A 657 15.51 0.84 13.68
N VAL A 658 15.22 -0.05 12.73
CA VAL A 658 14.35 0.21 11.56
C VAL A 658 13.44 -0.99 11.27
N LEU A 659 12.13 -0.76 11.29
CA LEU A 659 11.10 -1.68 10.82
C LEU A 659 10.80 -1.39 9.34
N LYS A 660 11.26 -2.25 8.44
CA LYS A 660 11.13 -2.08 6.98
C LYS A 660 11.06 -3.46 6.31
N LYS A 661 10.15 -3.63 5.34
CA LYS A 661 9.99 -4.85 4.52
C LYS A 661 10.09 -4.61 3.01
N HIS A 662 10.31 -3.36 2.60
CA HIS A 662 10.57 -2.95 1.23
C HIS A 662 12.07 -2.67 1.03
N ASN A 663 12.58 -2.64 -0.20
CA ASN A 663 13.97 -2.27 -0.51
C ASN A 663 14.09 -0.77 -0.82
N ASP A 664 13.82 -0.34 -2.04
CA ASP A 664 13.82 1.08 -2.45
C ASP A 664 12.61 1.38 -3.36
N TRP A 665 12.48 2.61 -3.88
CA TRP A 665 11.35 2.99 -4.72
C TRP A 665 11.54 2.57 -6.17
N GLU A 666 10.66 1.69 -6.66
CA GLU A 666 10.65 1.20 -8.05
C GLU A 666 9.31 1.48 -8.74
N GLY A 667 8.90 2.76 -8.78
CA GLY A 667 7.91 3.32 -9.71
C GLY A 667 6.43 2.91 -9.56
N SER A 668 6.16 1.73 -9.01
CA SER A 668 4.86 1.06 -9.02
C SER A 668 3.93 1.52 -7.88
N SER A 669 2.61 1.48 -8.11
CA SER A 669 1.62 2.00 -7.15
C SER A 669 0.32 1.21 -7.12
N VAL A 670 -0.37 1.19 -5.97
CA VAL A 670 -1.67 0.54 -5.76
C VAL A 670 -2.80 1.55 -5.52
N GLY A 671 -3.96 1.23 -6.09
CA GLY A 671 -5.24 1.77 -5.64
C GLY A 671 -6.45 1.27 -6.43
N PHE A 672 -7.61 1.87 -6.14
CA PHE A 672 -8.90 1.48 -6.71
C PHE A 672 -9.24 2.45 -7.86
N GLY A 673 -9.36 1.93 -9.09
CA GLY A 673 -9.42 2.69 -10.36
C GLY A 673 -10.63 3.59 -10.64
N GLN A 674 -11.11 4.36 -9.66
CA GLN A 674 -11.97 5.53 -9.82
C GLN A 674 -11.54 6.60 -8.79
N PRO A 675 -11.18 7.83 -9.21
CA PRO A 675 -10.89 8.93 -8.29
C PRO A 675 -12.04 9.24 -7.32
N GLY A 676 -11.72 9.55 -6.06
CA GLY A 676 -12.71 9.91 -5.02
C GLY A 676 -13.02 8.85 -3.95
N GLY A 677 -12.13 7.87 -3.76
CA GLY A 677 -12.17 6.92 -2.65
C GLY A 677 -11.17 7.24 -1.53
N THR A 678 -11.26 6.54 -0.40
CA THR A 678 -10.15 6.46 0.58
C THR A 678 -9.50 5.08 0.49
N ILE A 679 -8.17 5.04 0.47
CA ILE A 679 -7.39 3.81 0.50
C ILE A 679 -6.39 3.85 1.66
N TYR A 680 -6.23 2.71 2.32
CA TYR A 680 -5.26 2.43 3.36
C TYR A 680 -4.28 1.38 2.86
N GLY A 681 -2.97 1.63 2.99
CA GLY A 681 -1.89 0.67 2.72
C GLY A 681 -1.01 0.49 3.95
N ALA A 682 -0.60 -0.73 4.28
CA ALA A 682 0.27 -1.00 5.44
C ALA A 682 1.23 -2.17 5.26
N VAL A 683 2.31 -2.15 6.04
CA VAL A 683 3.21 -3.28 6.30
C VAL A 683 2.90 -3.83 7.69
N GLY A 684 2.80 -5.16 7.83
CA GLY A 684 2.65 -5.85 9.11
C GLY A 684 3.93 -6.55 9.58
N PHE A 685 4.09 -6.69 10.89
CA PHE A 685 5.20 -7.34 11.56
C PHE A 685 4.67 -8.31 12.63
N SER A 686 5.04 -9.58 12.55
CA SER A 686 4.58 -10.64 13.45
C SER A 686 5.21 -10.53 14.84
N ALA A 687 4.62 -11.25 15.81
CA ALA A 687 5.14 -11.31 17.17
C ALA A 687 6.59 -11.85 17.22
N GLU A 688 6.92 -12.80 16.33
CA GLU A 688 8.22 -13.45 16.18
C GLU A 688 9.25 -12.51 15.54
N GLU A 689 8.85 -11.73 14.54
CA GLU A 689 9.72 -10.75 13.89
C GLU A 689 10.07 -9.59 14.82
N LEU A 690 9.11 -9.19 15.67
CA LEU A 690 9.26 -8.07 16.60
C LEU A 690 10.06 -8.41 17.87
N VAL A 691 10.52 -9.64 18.07
CA VAL A 691 11.22 -10.06 19.31
C VAL A 691 12.40 -9.14 19.69
N GLN A 692 13.16 -8.62 18.72
CA GLN A 692 14.27 -7.68 19.00
C GLN A 692 13.83 -6.21 19.19
N CYS A 693 12.57 -5.90 18.91
CA CYS A 693 11.97 -4.56 18.99
C CYS A 693 10.88 -4.44 20.08
N GLN A 694 10.53 -5.53 20.78
CA GLN A 694 9.61 -5.50 21.93
C GLN A 694 10.11 -4.51 23.00
N GLY A 695 9.19 -3.66 23.49
CA GLY A 695 9.50 -2.58 24.43
C GLY A 695 10.22 -1.36 23.84
N LYS A 696 10.57 -1.38 22.54
CA LYS A 696 11.05 -0.17 21.85
C LYS A 696 9.88 0.72 21.44
N ARG A 697 10.12 2.03 21.40
CA ARG A 697 9.16 3.02 20.91
C ARG A 697 9.34 3.22 19.40
N ILE A 698 8.24 3.25 18.65
CA ILE A 698 8.25 3.74 17.27
C ILE A 698 8.51 5.26 17.30
N LYS A 699 9.62 5.67 16.70
CA LYS A 699 10.12 7.05 16.69
C LYS A 699 9.64 7.84 15.47
N THR A 700 9.69 7.23 14.28
CA THR A 700 9.21 7.86 13.04
C THR A 700 8.45 6.86 12.18
N VAL A 701 7.52 7.35 11.36
CA VAL A 701 6.92 6.59 10.25
C VAL A 701 7.27 7.30 8.94
N SER A 702 7.79 6.54 7.98
CA SER A 702 8.16 7.01 6.64
C SER A 702 7.29 6.33 5.60
N PHE A 703 6.79 7.07 4.62
CA PHE A 703 5.91 6.56 3.56
C PHE A 703 6.05 7.38 2.28
N GLN A 704 5.75 6.79 1.13
CA GLN A 704 5.70 7.50 -0.16
C GLN A 704 4.30 7.44 -0.77
N LEU A 705 3.90 8.49 -1.48
CA LEU A 705 2.64 8.58 -2.22
C LEU A 705 2.88 8.88 -3.69
N SER A 706 1.97 8.39 -4.54
CA SER A 706 1.94 8.58 -5.99
C SER A 706 0.75 9.45 -6.41
N GLY A 707 0.72 9.89 -7.68
CA GLY A 707 -0.24 10.87 -8.19
C GLY A 707 0.24 12.31 -8.03
N THR A 708 -0.67 13.29 -8.15
CA THR A 708 -0.32 14.72 -8.06
C THR A 708 -1.06 15.49 -6.98
N THR A 709 -2.26 15.08 -6.59
CA THR A 709 -3.06 15.71 -5.53
C THR A 709 -3.93 14.70 -4.78
N ALA A 710 -4.30 15.06 -3.55
CA ALA A 710 -5.31 14.37 -2.75
C ALA A 710 -5.99 15.37 -1.81
N ALA A 711 -7.25 15.14 -1.45
CA ALA A 711 -7.93 15.98 -0.45
C ALA A 711 -7.37 15.79 0.97
N GLU A 712 -6.91 14.57 1.27
CA GLU A 712 -6.28 14.23 2.54
C GLU A 712 -5.37 13.00 2.40
N ALA A 713 -4.28 12.98 3.17
CA ALA A 713 -3.52 11.76 3.42
C ALA A 713 -2.94 11.78 4.83
N GLY A 714 -2.54 10.62 5.34
CA GLY A 714 -2.01 10.48 6.68
C GLY A 714 -1.34 9.13 6.93
N ILE A 715 -0.97 8.91 8.20
CA ILE A 715 -0.35 7.69 8.70
C ILE A 715 -1.20 7.04 9.79
N PHE A 716 -1.08 5.72 9.94
CA PHE A 716 -1.70 4.97 11.02
C PHE A 716 -0.79 3.84 11.51
N VAL A 717 -1.03 3.40 12.74
CA VAL A 717 -0.41 2.21 13.34
C VAL A 717 -1.49 1.41 14.04
N THR A 718 -1.49 0.09 13.85
CA THR A 718 -2.35 -0.84 14.60
C THR A 718 -1.51 -1.80 15.43
N MET A 719 -2.00 -2.15 16.62
CA MET A 719 -1.42 -3.17 17.50
C MET A 719 -2.50 -4.21 17.77
N GLY A 720 -2.26 -5.45 17.30
CA GLY A 720 -3.31 -6.46 17.19
C GLY A 720 -4.44 -5.99 16.27
N SER A 721 -5.64 -5.81 16.86
CA SER A 721 -6.82 -5.25 16.18
C SER A 721 -7.13 -3.80 16.58
N GLU A 722 -6.31 -3.16 17.41
CA GLU A 722 -6.54 -1.79 17.89
C GLU A 722 -5.78 -0.76 17.04
N VAL A 723 -6.45 0.32 16.64
CA VAL A 723 -5.83 1.45 15.93
C VAL A 723 -5.23 2.43 16.96
N VAL A 724 -3.95 2.27 17.26
CA VAL A 724 -3.24 3.06 18.29
C VAL A 724 -2.77 4.42 17.80
N LEU A 725 -2.61 4.59 16.48
CA LEU A 725 -2.38 5.88 15.84
C LEU A 725 -3.22 5.98 14.56
N ASN A 726 -3.87 7.13 14.35
CA ASN A 726 -4.38 7.56 13.04
C ASN A 726 -4.27 9.09 12.96
N ARG A 727 -3.42 9.60 12.05
CA ARG A 727 -3.04 11.01 11.99
C ARG A 727 -2.88 11.51 10.55
N LYS A 728 -3.63 12.55 10.22
CA LYS A 728 -3.46 13.36 9.01
C LYS A 728 -2.07 14.00 8.95
N VAL A 729 -1.43 13.94 7.78
CA VAL A 729 -0.15 14.61 7.50
C VAL A 729 -0.40 15.90 6.72
N ASN A 730 0.31 16.96 7.10
CA ASN A 730 0.21 18.28 6.47
C ASN A 730 1.41 18.53 5.56
N ASN A 731 1.20 19.22 4.44
CA ASN A 731 2.19 19.47 3.37
C ASN A 731 2.65 18.18 2.67
N LEU A 732 1.72 17.53 1.95
CA LEU A 732 2.00 16.34 1.15
C LEU A 732 2.97 16.66 0.01
N VAL A 733 3.92 15.74 -0.23
CA VAL A 733 4.84 15.77 -1.38
C VAL A 733 4.75 14.41 -2.04
N PHE A 734 4.24 14.37 -3.27
CA PHE A 734 4.11 13.15 -4.07
C PHE A 734 5.43 12.80 -4.77
N GLY A 735 5.65 11.52 -5.07
CA GLY A 735 6.86 11.03 -5.73
C GLY A 735 8.13 11.05 -4.88
N THR A 736 8.01 11.22 -3.55
CA THR A 736 9.15 11.16 -2.64
C THR A 736 8.76 10.65 -1.25
N THR A 737 9.69 10.02 -0.55
CA THR A 737 9.48 9.54 0.82
C THR A 737 9.30 10.71 1.80
N MET A 738 8.14 10.76 2.44
CA MET A 738 7.85 11.65 3.57
C MET A 738 8.13 10.91 4.88
N THR A 739 8.71 11.59 5.87
CA THR A 739 8.94 11.05 7.22
C THR A 739 8.23 11.91 8.27
N VAL A 740 7.51 11.26 9.18
CA VAL A 740 6.75 11.87 10.27
C VAL A 740 7.33 11.40 11.60
N ASP A 741 7.65 12.33 12.50
CA ASP A 741 8.01 12.02 13.88
C ASP A 741 6.75 11.65 14.67
N VAL A 742 6.80 10.49 15.33
CA VAL A 742 5.70 9.90 16.13
C VAL A 742 6.14 9.60 17.58
N SER A 743 7.33 10.04 17.97
CA SER A 743 7.92 9.76 19.29
C SER A 743 7.10 10.30 20.47
N ALA A 744 6.31 11.35 20.25
CA ALA A 744 5.40 11.94 21.23
C ALA A 744 4.09 11.16 21.44
N ASP A 745 3.79 10.18 20.58
CA ASP A 745 2.59 9.35 20.67
C ASP A 745 2.82 8.05 21.48
N GLU A 746 4.05 7.86 22.00
CA GLU A 746 4.44 6.77 22.92
C GLU A 746 4.05 5.36 22.44
N LEU A 747 4.17 5.12 21.13
CA LEU A 747 3.84 3.85 20.48
C LEU A 747 4.87 2.76 20.81
N ILE A 748 4.71 2.10 21.96
CA ILE A 748 5.55 0.99 22.41
C ILE A 748 5.15 -0.31 21.71
N ILE A 749 6.12 -1.06 21.19
CA ILE A 749 5.87 -2.32 20.49
C ILE A 749 5.54 -3.43 21.51
N PRO A 750 4.31 -3.99 21.49
CA PRO A 750 3.86 -4.95 22.49
C PRO A 750 4.46 -6.36 22.27
N GLU A 751 4.61 -7.11 23.36
CA GLU A 751 4.91 -8.54 23.30
C GLU A 751 3.73 -9.33 22.68
N GLY A 752 4.03 -10.27 21.78
CA GLY A 752 3.06 -11.26 21.32
C GLY A 752 1.99 -10.80 20.33
N GLN A 753 2.03 -9.56 19.82
CA GLN A 753 1.02 -9.03 18.89
C GLN A 753 1.59 -8.68 17.51
N LEU A 754 0.72 -8.74 16.50
CA LEU A 754 0.95 -8.18 15.17
C LEU A 754 0.90 -6.65 15.23
N VAL A 755 1.97 -5.96 14.79
CA VAL A 755 1.96 -4.50 14.59
C VAL A 755 1.87 -4.21 13.10
N LYS A 756 0.95 -3.33 12.68
CA LYS A 756 0.90 -2.82 11.29
C LYS A 756 1.19 -1.33 11.28
N ILE A 757 1.97 -0.90 10.30
CA ILE A 757 2.38 0.49 10.10
C ILE A 757 1.97 0.87 8.68
N GLY A 758 1.21 1.95 8.52
CA GLY A 758 0.59 2.26 7.24
C GLY A 758 0.38 3.75 6.96
N CYS A 759 -0.03 4.02 5.73
CA CYS A 759 -0.45 5.32 5.24
C CYS A 759 -1.82 5.22 4.56
N TYR A 760 -2.52 6.35 4.49
CA TYR A 760 -3.80 6.44 3.80
C TYR A 760 -3.86 7.66 2.90
N VAL A 761 -4.62 7.55 1.81
CA VAL A 761 -4.91 8.66 0.89
C VAL A 761 -6.40 8.69 0.60
N LYS A 762 -6.96 9.89 0.57
CA LYS A 762 -8.37 10.15 0.33
C LYS A 762 -8.55 11.17 -0.78
N ASP A 763 -9.45 10.83 -1.70
CA ASP A 763 -9.84 11.62 -2.86
C ASP A 763 -8.60 12.07 -3.66
N SER A 764 -7.74 11.10 -4.01
CA SER A 764 -6.63 11.32 -4.94
C SER A 764 -7.14 11.58 -6.36
N ASP A 765 -6.38 12.37 -7.13
CA ASP A 765 -6.58 12.53 -8.56
C ASP A 765 -6.15 11.31 -9.39
N ASP A 766 -5.21 10.53 -8.87
CA ASP A 766 -4.79 9.24 -9.40
C ASP A 766 -5.60 8.10 -8.75
N GLY A 767 -5.89 7.05 -9.53
CA GLY A 767 -6.51 5.83 -9.02
C GLY A 767 -5.57 5.00 -8.14
N TYR A 768 -4.26 5.23 -8.22
CA TYR A 768 -3.21 4.41 -7.60
C TYR A 768 -2.25 5.21 -6.70
N PRO A 769 -2.70 5.76 -5.55
CA PRO A 769 -1.91 6.74 -4.81
C PRO A 769 -0.90 6.17 -3.78
N ILE A 770 -0.91 4.86 -3.51
CA ILE A 770 -0.03 4.24 -2.51
C ILE A 770 1.18 3.59 -3.20
N ALA A 771 2.38 3.96 -2.78
CA ALA A 771 3.64 3.44 -3.33
C ALA A 771 3.91 1.97 -2.97
N ILE A 772 4.38 1.16 -3.92
CA ILE A 772 4.83 -0.23 -3.73
C ILE A 772 6.21 -0.47 -4.36
N ASP A 773 6.95 -1.48 -3.90
CA ASP A 773 8.23 -1.91 -4.50
C ASP A 773 8.08 -3.22 -5.28
N GLU A 774 8.98 -3.45 -6.25
CA GLU A 774 9.06 -4.71 -6.97
C GLU A 774 9.99 -5.68 -6.23
N GLY A 775 9.45 -6.81 -5.79
CA GLY A 775 10.22 -7.83 -5.08
C GLY A 775 9.32 -8.78 -4.29
N PRO A 776 9.69 -10.07 -4.16
CA PRO A 776 8.84 -11.05 -3.49
C PRO A 776 8.51 -10.56 -2.07
N MET A 777 7.22 -10.61 -1.71
CA MET A 777 6.75 -10.01 -0.47
C MET A 777 7.38 -10.72 0.73
N VAL A 778 8.02 -9.97 1.60
CA VAL A 778 8.38 -10.48 2.93
C VAL A 778 7.06 -10.71 3.67
N PRO A 779 6.76 -11.89 4.25
CA PRO A 779 5.42 -12.19 4.75
C PRO A 779 4.81 -11.08 5.60
N MET A 780 3.54 -10.74 5.36
CA MET A 780 2.86 -9.56 5.94
C MET A 780 3.35 -8.20 5.39
N GLY A 781 4.16 -8.16 4.33
CA GLY A 781 4.75 -6.95 3.74
C GLY A 781 3.79 -5.98 3.05
N GLY A 782 2.51 -6.33 2.95
CA GLY A 782 1.49 -5.50 2.32
C GLY A 782 0.08 -5.88 2.73
N TYR A 783 -0.69 -4.87 3.12
CA TYR A 783 -2.13 -4.89 3.35
C TYR A 783 -2.73 -3.69 2.62
N ALA A 784 -3.85 -3.87 1.93
CA ALA A 784 -4.57 -2.79 1.25
C ALA A 784 -6.08 -2.91 1.50
N SER A 785 -6.77 -1.80 1.79
CA SER A 785 -8.22 -1.77 2.04
C SER A 785 -8.82 -0.37 1.89
N ASP A 786 -10.15 -0.26 1.82
CA ASP A 786 -10.90 1.00 1.89
C ASP A 786 -11.20 1.46 3.34
N ALA A 787 -10.88 0.63 4.34
CA ALA A 787 -10.94 0.95 5.77
C ALA A 787 -9.81 0.28 6.57
N ILE A 788 -9.35 0.90 7.66
CA ILE A 788 -8.28 0.33 8.52
C ILE A 788 -8.67 -1.07 9.06
N ASP A 789 -9.93 -1.22 9.50
CA ASP A 789 -10.45 -2.49 10.02
C ASP A 789 -10.55 -3.59 8.95
N GLY A 790 -10.52 -3.22 7.67
CA GLY A 790 -10.55 -4.13 6.53
C GLY A 790 -9.18 -4.71 6.14
N LEU A 791 -8.10 -4.30 6.80
CA LEU A 791 -6.74 -4.80 6.58
C LEU A 791 -6.53 -6.18 7.25
N THR A 792 -7.42 -7.15 7.01
CA THR A 792 -7.46 -8.41 7.77
C THR A 792 -6.38 -9.40 7.36
N GLU A 793 -6.13 -9.55 6.06
CA GLU A 793 -5.17 -10.49 5.48
C GLU A 793 -4.25 -9.74 4.49
N PRO A 794 -3.01 -10.23 4.25
CA PRO A 794 -2.11 -9.60 3.29
C PRO A 794 -2.66 -9.66 1.86
N TRP A 795 -2.47 -8.60 1.08
CA TRP A 795 -3.21 -8.38 -0.17
C TRP A 795 -2.58 -8.99 -1.44
N SER A 796 -1.28 -9.27 -1.41
CA SER A 796 -0.46 -9.84 -2.49
C SER A 796 0.81 -10.45 -1.89
N LEU A 797 1.34 -11.55 -2.45
CA LEU A 797 2.60 -12.16 -2.01
C LEU A 797 3.83 -11.70 -2.84
N ASP A 798 3.67 -10.71 -3.72
CA ASP A 798 4.71 -10.24 -4.66
C ASP A 798 5.02 -8.72 -4.59
N TYR A 799 4.36 -7.96 -3.70
CA TYR A 799 4.58 -6.51 -3.56
C TYR A 799 4.52 -6.05 -2.09
N ASN A 800 5.51 -5.26 -1.65
CA ASN A 800 5.47 -4.61 -0.34
C ASN A 800 5.01 -3.16 -0.46
N ILE A 801 4.27 -2.66 0.53
CA ILE A 801 3.91 -1.24 0.60
C ILE A 801 5.16 -0.45 1.03
N LEU A 802 5.47 0.70 0.38
CA LEU A 802 6.54 1.62 0.83
C LEU A 802 6.12 2.37 2.11
N VAL A 803 6.09 1.63 3.21
CA VAL A 803 6.01 2.15 4.57
C VAL A 803 7.11 1.51 5.41
N SER A 804 7.83 2.33 6.15
CA SER A 804 8.82 1.90 7.13
C SER A 804 8.73 2.76 8.38
N ALA A 805 9.35 2.30 9.47
CA ALA A 805 9.44 3.06 10.69
C ALA A 805 10.83 2.95 11.31
N THR A 806 11.23 3.95 12.08
CA THR A 806 12.39 3.82 12.99
C THR A 806 11.90 3.55 14.40
N VAL A 807 12.65 2.74 15.14
CA VAL A 807 12.39 2.45 16.55
C VAL A 807 13.56 2.96 17.39
N GLU A 808 13.31 3.24 18.65
CA GLU A 808 14.35 3.61 19.61
C GLU A 808 14.13 2.87 20.93
N GLU A 809 15.23 2.53 21.60
CA GLU A 809 15.17 2.10 23.00
C GLU A 809 14.42 3.16 23.80
N VAL A 810 13.35 2.78 24.50
CA VAL A 810 12.83 3.62 25.57
C VAL A 810 13.90 3.63 26.65
N PRO A 811 14.50 4.78 27.02
CA PRO A 811 15.46 4.81 28.12
C PRO A 811 14.68 4.44 29.38
N ILE A 812 14.89 3.23 29.91
CA ILE A 812 14.14 2.76 31.08
C ILE A 812 14.41 3.73 32.23
N PRO A 813 13.44 4.55 32.66
CA PRO A 813 13.69 5.54 33.67
C PRO A 813 13.89 4.87 35.04
N GLU A 814 14.90 5.32 35.78
CA GLU A 814 15.12 4.85 37.15
C GLU A 814 13.92 5.22 38.03
N THR A 815 13.48 4.24 38.83
CA THR A 815 12.49 4.40 39.87
C THR A 815 13.19 4.34 41.22
N VAL A 816 13.08 5.41 42.00
CA VAL A 816 13.65 5.52 43.34
C VAL A 816 12.51 5.51 44.35
N PHE A 817 12.32 4.40 45.06
CA PHE A 817 11.39 4.34 46.18
C PHE A 817 12.11 4.78 47.44
N SER A 818 11.62 5.82 48.13
CA SER A 818 12.21 6.30 49.39
C SER A 818 11.13 6.64 50.40
N GLY A 819 11.42 6.61 51.69
CA GLY A 819 10.46 7.07 52.70
C GLY A 819 10.84 6.70 54.11
N THR A 820 9.97 7.08 55.04
CA THR A 820 10.15 6.88 56.48
C THR A 820 9.33 5.71 57.00
N VAL A 821 9.85 5.01 58.00
CA VAL A 821 9.08 4.08 58.80
C VAL A 821 8.95 4.62 60.22
N THR A 822 7.73 4.70 60.72
CA THR A 822 7.39 5.25 62.05
C THR A 822 6.62 4.24 62.90
N ASP A 823 6.49 4.49 64.21
CA ASP A 823 5.51 3.84 65.07
C ASP A 823 4.15 4.58 65.08
N GLU A 824 3.17 4.02 65.77
CA GLU A 824 1.83 4.61 65.90
C GLU A 824 1.78 5.96 66.65
N GLN A 825 2.89 6.41 67.24
CA GLN A 825 3.07 7.75 67.82
C GLN A 825 3.77 8.73 66.85
N GLY A 826 4.15 8.28 65.65
CA GLY A 826 4.89 9.06 64.66
C GLY A 826 6.39 9.17 64.93
N VAL A 827 6.96 8.28 65.77
CA VAL A 827 8.40 8.25 66.07
C VAL A 827 9.11 7.32 65.10
N ALA A 828 10.30 7.72 64.63
CA ALA A 828 11.14 6.94 63.72
C ALA A 828 11.41 5.50 64.21
N ALA A 829 11.13 4.53 63.35
CA ALA A 829 11.27 3.10 63.61
C ALA A 829 12.53 2.53 62.95
N ALA A 830 13.68 2.75 63.60
CA ALA A 830 14.97 2.21 63.17
C ALA A 830 15.02 0.67 63.16
N GLY A 831 15.80 0.08 62.25
CA GLY A 831 16.02 -1.38 62.20
C GLY A 831 14.82 -2.21 61.72
N VAL A 832 13.95 -1.63 60.88
CA VAL A 832 12.89 -2.34 60.15
C VAL A 832 13.48 -2.87 58.85
N THR A 833 13.24 -4.14 58.53
CA THR A 833 13.70 -4.76 57.28
C THR A 833 12.69 -4.48 56.18
N MET A 834 13.11 -3.71 55.17
CA MET A 834 12.34 -3.31 54.00
C MET A 834 12.73 -4.19 52.81
N SER A 835 11.79 -4.86 52.15
CA SER A 835 12.07 -5.73 50.98
C SER A 835 11.26 -5.32 49.76
N LEU A 836 11.92 -5.16 48.61
CA LEU A 836 11.31 -4.85 47.33
C LEU A 836 11.20 -6.12 46.48
N PHE A 837 9.99 -6.46 46.04
CA PHE A 837 9.69 -7.56 45.12
C PHE A 837 9.07 -7.03 43.82
N TYR A 838 9.05 -7.86 42.77
CA TYR A 838 8.30 -7.61 41.54
C TYR A 838 7.47 -8.83 41.13
N ASP A 839 6.18 -8.63 40.89
CA ASP A 839 5.26 -9.64 40.35
C ASP A 839 4.88 -9.28 38.90
N SER A 840 5.24 -10.15 37.96
CA SER A 840 4.94 -10.03 36.53
C SER A 840 3.54 -10.52 36.16
N THR A 841 2.79 -11.12 37.09
CA THR A 841 1.49 -11.76 36.79
C THR A 841 0.29 -10.86 37.10
N ALA A 842 0.51 -9.71 37.72
CA ALA A 842 -0.50 -8.69 37.94
C ALA A 842 -0.71 -7.82 36.70
N ALA A 843 -1.96 -7.65 36.26
CA ALA A 843 -2.31 -6.82 35.13
C ALA A 843 -2.15 -5.32 35.45
N THR A 844 -1.32 -4.61 34.69
CA THR A 844 -1.31 -3.14 34.66
C THR A 844 -2.45 -2.62 33.78
N SER A 845 -3.02 -1.46 34.13
CA SER A 845 -3.91 -0.74 33.20
C SER A 845 -3.08 -0.04 32.11
N PRO A 846 -3.58 0.07 30.87
CA PRO A 846 -2.83 0.61 29.75
C PRO A 846 -2.50 2.11 29.90
N VAL A 847 -1.37 2.52 29.31
CA VAL A 847 -0.69 3.81 29.54
C VAL A 847 -1.42 5.02 28.92
N ASN A 848 -2.29 4.82 27.94
CA ASN A 848 -2.84 5.88 27.09
C ASN A 848 -4.01 6.69 27.69
N THR A 849 -3.94 7.06 28.98
CA THR A 849 -4.92 7.95 29.62
C THR A 849 -4.28 9.19 30.23
N THR A 850 -4.14 10.24 29.43
CA THR A 850 -3.67 11.56 29.87
C THR A 850 -4.76 12.28 30.67
N GLY A 851 -4.67 12.25 32.00
CA GLY A 851 -5.45 13.12 32.88
C GLY A 851 -5.82 12.52 34.23
N LEU A 852 -5.13 13.00 35.30
CA LEU A 852 -5.52 12.89 36.72
C LEU A 852 -6.32 11.63 37.11
N ILE A 853 -5.68 10.47 37.02
CA ILE A 853 -6.28 9.21 37.46
C ILE A 853 -6.27 9.18 39.00
N LYS A 854 -7.47 9.01 39.59
CA LYS A 854 -7.66 8.78 41.03
C LYS A 854 -6.99 7.46 41.46
N GLN A 855 -6.53 7.40 42.70
CA GLN A 855 -6.25 6.12 43.36
C GLN A 855 -7.52 5.27 43.44
N SER A 856 -7.54 4.16 42.68
CA SER A 856 -8.50 3.05 42.74
C SER A 856 -8.02 1.96 41.78
N GLY A 857 -7.79 0.70 42.15
CA GLY A 857 -7.91 0.07 43.47
C GLY A 857 -7.44 -1.40 43.44
N PRO A 858 -7.92 -2.28 44.34
CA PRO A 858 -7.02 -2.83 45.40
C PRO A 858 -6.50 -4.30 45.29
N PHE A 859 -6.19 -4.93 46.44
CA PHE A 859 -5.26 -6.04 46.68
C PHE A 859 -5.92 -7.40 47.00
N ARG A 860 -5.43 -8.48 46.37
CA ARG A 860 -5.78 -9.86 46.75
C ARG A 860 -4.96 -10.39 47.93
N THR A 861 -5.59 -10.49 49.10
CA THR A 861 -5.31 -11.44 50.22
C THR A 861 -3.90 -11.53 50.85
N SER A 862 -3.88 -11.68 52.18
CA SER A 862 -2.71 -11.93 53.06
C SER A 862 -1.73 -13.04 52.58
N PRO A 863 -0.46 -13.00 53.04
CA PRO A 863 0.70 -13.07 52.16
C PRO A 863 1.00 -14.46 51.60
N LEU A 864 1.00 -14.54 50.27
CA LEU A 864 1.77 -15.54 49.53
C LEU A 864 2.80 -14.79 48.67
N ARG A 865 4.03 -15.32 48.62
CA ARG A 865 5.17 -14.74 47.92
C ARG A 865 4.99 -14.84 46.39
N THR A 866 4.07 -14.07 45.84
CA THR A 866 3.90 -13.86 44.41
C THR A 866 4.69 -12.61 44.05
N GLY A 867 5.93 -12.85 43.62
CA GLY A 867 6.89 -11.80 43.31
C GLY A 867 8.34 -12.25 43.51
N THR A 868 9.21 -11.90 42.59
CA THR A 868 10.67 -12.12 42.70
C THR A 868 11.25 -11.03 43.58
N LEU A 869 11.98 -11.39 44.65
CA LEU A 869 12.71 -10.43 45.48
C LEU A 869 13.79 -9.74 44.63
N ILE A 870 13.72 -8.41 44.53
CA ILE A 870 14.72 -7.58 43.88
C ILE A 870 15.84 -7.26 44.87
N THR A 871 15.48 -6.72 46.05
CA THR A 871 16.46 -6.26 47.04
C THR A 871 15.83 -6.09 48.43
N THR A 872 16.68 -6.00 49.46
CA THR A 872 16.30 -5.75 50.85
C THR A 872 17.23 -4.70 51.45
N VAL A 873 16.66 -3.71 52.14
CA VAL A 873 17.39 -2.71 52.95
C VAL A 873 16.86 -2.71 54.38
N VAL A 874 17.54 -2.00 55.28
CA VAL A 874 17.11 -1.85 56.68
C VAL A 874 17.04 -0.36 56.99
N THR A 875 15.98 0.08 57.68
CA THR A 875 15.82 1.49 58.04
C THR A 875 16.94 1.97 58.96
N ASP A 876 17.40 3.21 58.72
CA ASP A 876 18.45 3.83 59.51
C ASP A 876 17.96 4.35 60.88
N GLN A 877 18.71 5.24 61.53
CA GLN A 877 18.34 5.75 62.86
C GLN A 877 17.16 6.74 62.83
N ASP A 878 16.95 7.43 61.71
CA ASP A 878 15.85 8.37 61.49
C ASP A 878 14.64 7.68 60.84
N GLY A 879 14.73 6.36 60.59
CA GLY A 879 13.67 5.53 60.06
C GLY A 879 13.61 5.50 58.54
N ASP A 880 14.57 6.14 57.86
CA ASP A 880 14.60 6.29 56.41
C ASP A 880 15.03 4.99 55.72
N TYR A 881 14.48 4.76 54.52
CA TYR A 881 14.94 3.73 53.59
C TYR A 881 14.92 4.24 52.14
N THR A 882 15.67 3.56 51.26
CA THR A 882 15.64 3.83 49.81
C THR A 882 15.94 2.57 49.01
N PHE A 883 15.23 2.39 47.90
CA PHE A 883 15.51 1.44 46.83
C PHE A 883 15.67 2.17 45.50
N THR A 884 16.54 1.66 44.63
CA THR A 884 16.60 2.06 43.22
C THR A 884 16.34 0.83 42.37
N THR A 885 15.45 0.94 41.37
CA THR A 885 15.15 -0.12 40.42
C THR A 885 14.75 0.46 39.06
N GLU A 886 14.78 -0.36 38.01
CA GLU A 886 14.33 0.00 36.67
C GLU A 886 12.81 -0.14 36.57
N SER A 887 12.11 0.86 36.02
CA SER A 887 10.66 0.75 35.74
C SER A 887 10.38 -0.38 34.73
N ARG A 888 9.19 -0.98 34.75
CA ARG A 888 8.80 -2.10 33.88
C ARG A 888 7.40 -1.87 33.30
N GLU A 889 7.18 -2.25 32.06
CA GLU A 889 5.96 -1.94 31.31
C GLU A 889 4.69 -2.58 31.92
N THR A 890 4.85 -3.78 32.48
CA THR A 890 3.78 -4.57 33.10
C THR A 890 4.17 -5.04 34.50
N GLY A 891 3.21 -5.56 35.25
CA GLY A 891 3.41 -6.02 36.62
C GLY A 891 3.46 -4.91 37.67
N ILE A 892 3.84 -5.31 38.88
CA ILE A 892 3.80 -4.48 40.09
C ILE A 892 5.06 -4.66 40.93
N PHE A 893 5.51 -3.57 41.55
CA PHE A 893 6.47 -3.62 42.65
C PHE A 893 5.74 -3.78 43.99
N ILE A 894 6.31 -4.55 44.90
CA ILE A 894 5.80 -4.75 46.27
C ILE A 894 6.90 -4.34 47.25
N ILE A 895 6.63 -3.39 48.14
CA ILE A 895 7.53 -3.05 49.26
C ILE A 895 6.94 -3.62 50.55
N GLU A 896 7.67 -4.51 51.22
CA GLU A 896 7.30 -5.09 52.52
C GLU A 896 8.16 -4.54 53.66
N ALA A 897 7.53 -4.06 54.74
CA ALA A 897 8.18 -3.63 55.98
C ALA A 897 7.99 -4.68 57.09
N SER A 898 9.08 -5.19 57.66
CA SER A 898 9.04 -6.28 58.65
C SER A 898 9.96 -6.04 59.85
N LYS A 899 9.43 -6.23 61.06
CA LYS A 899 10.19 -6.12 62.33
C LYS A 899 9.55 -6.97 63.42
N THR A 900 10.36 -7.73 64.15
CA THR A 900 9.88 -8.59 65.25
C THR A 900 9.11 -7.78 66.30
N GLY A 901 7.92 -8.25 66.67
CA GLY A 901 7.03 -7.58 67.63
C GLY A 901 6.00 -6.62 67.01
N PHE A 902 6.05 -6.41 65.69
CA PHE A 902 5.10 -5.59 64.94
C PHE A 902 4.43 -6.44 63.85
N TYR A 903 3.23 -6.03 63.42
CA TYR A 903 2.61 -6.60 62.22
C TYR A 903 3.40 -6.16 60.97
N GLN A 904 3.58 -7.09 60.02
CA GLN A 904 4.23 -6.81 58.74
C GLN A 904 3.33 -5.91 57.88
N ALA A 905 3.91 -4.86 57.28
CA ALA A 905 3.23 -3.99 56.33
C ALA A 905 3.69 -4.30 54.89
N ALA A 906 2.84 -4.00 53.91
CA ALA A 906 3.21 -4.04 52.50
C ALA A 906 2.51 -2.90 51.74
N ARG A 907 3.09 -2.45 50.63
CA ARG A 907 2.43 -1.58 49.64
C ARG A 907 2.83 -1.99 48.22
N GLN A 908 1.94 -1.82 47.25
CA GLN A 908 2.20 -2.08 45.83
C GLN A 908 2.21 -0.80 45.00
N PHE A 909 3.00 -0.83 43.93
CA PHE A 909 3.14 0.25 42.96
C PHE A 909 3.11 -0.35 41.54
N PRO A 910 2.40 0.27 40.58
CA PRO A 910 2.52 -0.11 39.17
C PRO A 910 3.98 -0.06 38.74
N ALA A 911 4.48 -1.12 38.10
CA ALA A 911 5.91 -1.18 37.78
C ALA A 911 6.32 -0.13 36.72
N ASN A 912 5.36 0.44 35.99
CA ASN A 912 5.56 1.47 34.97
C ASN A 912 5.68 2.89 35.54
N GLN A 913 5.62 3.07 36.86
CA GLN A 913 5.99 4.34 37.49
C GLN A 913 7.48 4.62 37.34
N SER A 914 7.86 5.89 37.37
CA SER A 914 9.24 6.34 37.21
C SER A 914 9.55 7.62 37.99
N GLY A 915 10.85 7.87 38.24
CA GLY A 915 11.29 8.96 39.12
C GLY A 915 11.23 8.57 40.60
N THR A 916 11.16 9.57 41.49
CA THR A 916 11.14 9.33 42.95
C THR A 916 9.71 9.16 43.47
N VAL A 917 9.44 8.01 44.09
CA VAL A 917 8.17 7.67 44.74
C VAL A 917 8.38 7.66 46.25
N THR A 918 7.72 8.58 46.96
CA THR A 918 7.77 8.61 48.43
C THR A 918 6.75 7.65 49.04
N VAL A 919 7.20 6.80 49.95
CA VAL A 919 6.41 5.70 50.51
C VAL A 919 6.67 5.57 52.01
N ASP A 920 5.73 6.05 52.81
CA ASP A 920 5.82 5.96 54.27
C ASP A 920 5.06 4.75 54.85
N PHE A 921 5.59 4.22 55.96
CA PHE A 921 5.02 3.09 56.69
C PHE A 921 4.86 3.42 58.18
N THR A 922 3.80 2.91 58.79
CA THR A 922 3.58 2.98 60.25
C THR A 922 3.49 1.57 60.82
N MET A 923 4.47 1.16 61.64
CA MET A 923 4.52 -0.18 62.23
C MET A 923 3.58 -0.27 63.44
N ILE A 924 2.55 -1.10 63.33
CA ILE A 924 1.60 -1.37 64.42
C ILE A 924 2.16 -2.51 65.30
N PRO A 925 2.31 -2.33 66.63
CA PRO A 925 2.72 -3.40 67.53
C PRO A 925 1.73 -4.57 67.51
N VAL A 926 2.22 -5.81 67.59
CA VAL A 926 1.35 -6.97 67.82
C VAL A 926 0.71 -6.82 69.21
N VAL A 927 -0.60 -7.12 69.31
CA VAL A 927 -1.46 -6.83 70.48
C VAL A 927 -0.76 -7.14 71.80
N ASN A 928 -0.54 -6.09 72.60
CA ASN A 928 0.18 -6.19 73.87
C ASN A 928 -0.80 -6.41 75.04
N ALA A 929 -0.83 -7.65 75.55
CA ALA A 929 -1.74 -8.13 76.60
C ALA A 929 -1.86 -7.23 77.84
N GLY A 930 -0.86 -6.40 78.14
CA GLY A 930 -0.79 -5.59 79.36
C GLY A 930 -1.64 -4.31 79.40
N ASN A 931 -2.24 -3.86 78.28
CA ASN A 931 -2.93 -2.56 78.24
C ASN A 931 -4.47 -2.62 78.20
N GLY A 932 -5.06 -3.81 78.00
CA GLY A 932 -6.52 -3.97 77.93
C GLY A 932 -7.18 -3.32 76.70
N VAL A 933 -6.43 -3.04 75.62
CA VAL A 933 -6.95 -2.43 74.39
C VAL A 933 -6.75 -3.37 73.20
N LEU A 934 -7.87 -3.87 72.69
CA LEU A 934 -7.94 -4.63 71.46
C LEU A 934 -8.08 -3.66 70.28
N LYS A 935 -6.96 -3.35 69.63
CA LYS A 935 -6.90 -2.57 68.39
C LYS A 935 -5.98 -3.27 67.39
N LYS A 936 -6.23 -3.04 66.10
CA LYS A 936 -5.29 -3.42 65.03
C LYS A 936 -5.09 -2.33 63.96
N HIS A 937 -5.56 -1.13 64.24
CA HIS A 937 -5.39 0.06 63.39
C HIS A 937 -4.47 1.08 64.07
N GLY A 938 -3.85 1.94 63.26
CA GLY A 938 -3.11 3.13 63.65
C GLY A 938 -3.97 4.39 63.57
N LEU A 939 -3.43 5.42 62.90
CA LEU A 939 -4.07 6.72 62.69
C LEU A 939 -5.04 6.68 61.50
N TRP A 940 -6.15 7.42 61.60
CA TRP A 940 -7.11 7.58 60.51
C TRP A 940 -6.51 8.41 59.37
N THR A 941 -6.51 7.85 58.16
CA THR A 941 -6.00 8.50 56.95
C THR A 941 -6.98 8.42 55.77
N THR A 942 -7.85 7.40 55.73
CA THR A 942 -8.73 7.12 54.59
C THR A 942 -10.21 6.89 54.97
N ASN A 943 -11.10 6.99 54.00
CA ASN A 943 -12.55 6.86 54.15
C ASN A 943 -13.09 5.75 53.22
N ILE A 944 -13.94 4.88 53.76
CA ILE A 944 -14.36 3.62 53.14
C ILE A 944 -15.90 3.58 53.04
N GLY A 945 -16.42 3.14 51.88
CA GLY A 945 -17.86 2.97 51.62
C GLY A 945 -18.24 3.00 50.14
N SER A 946 -19.55 3.06 49.83
CA SER A 946 -20.10 3.12 48.47
C SER A 946 -20.46 4.54 48.05
N GLY A 947 -20.22 4.91 46.79
CA GLY A 947 -20.36 6.30 46.30
C GLY A 947 -21.76 6.95 46.33
N THR A 948 -22.78 6.30 46.91
CA THR A 948 -24.16 6.80 47.01
C THR A 948 -24.56 7.03 48.47
N PRO A 949 -24.69 8.29 48.93
CA PRO A 949 -25.26 8.58 50.24
C PRO A 949 -26.65 7.95 50.46
N GLY A 950 -26.93 7.51 51.68
CA GLY A 950 -28.22 6.92 52.08
C GLY A 950 -28.25 5.38 52.22
N GLU A 951 -27.21 4.66 51.79
CA GLU A 951 -27.15 3.20 51.97
C GLU A 951 -26.82 2.80 53.43
N THR A 952 -26.93 1.50 53.75
CA THR A 952 -26.48 0.95 55.04
C THR A 952 -25.17 0.20 54.83
N ILE A 953 -24.18 0.44 55.68
CA ILE A 953 -22.90 -0.26 55.65
C ILE A 953 -22.46 -0.67 57.06
N TYR A 954 -21.87 -1.86 57.15
CA TYR A 954 -21.34 -2.49 58.34
C TYR A 954 -19.82 -2.59 58.17
N GLY A 955 -19.04 -2.23 59.19
CA GLY A 955 -17.59 -2.38 59.26
C GLY A 955 -17.17 -3.14 60.52
N ALA A 956 -16.19 -4.04 60.43
CA ALA A 956 -15.69 -4.82 61.56
C ALA A 956 -14.17 -5.09 61.53
N VAL A 957 -13.60 -5.28 62.72
CA VAL A 957 -12.24 -5.78 62.97
C VAL A 957 -12.35 -7.07 63.78
N GLY A 958 -11.62 -8.09 63.38
CA GLY A 958 -11.58 -9.40 64.04
C GLY A 958 -10.25 -9.69 64.74
N PHE A 959 -10.32 -10.54 65.76
CA PHE A 959 -9.22 -11.09 66.53
C PHE A 959 -9.32 -12.61 66.49
N SER A 960 -8.24 -13.27 66.11
CA SER A 960 -8.17 -14.73 66.08
C SER A 960 -8.18 -15.31 67.49
N ALA A 961 -8.50 -16.60 67.61
CA ALA A 961 -8.47 -17.33 68.88
C ALA A 961 -7.10 -17.23 69.61
N GLN A 962 -6.00 -17.10 68.86
CA GLN A 962 -4.66 -16.93 69.40
C GLN A 962 -4.37 -15.49 69.87
N GLU A 963 -4.86 -14.48 69.15
CA GLU A 963 -4.69 -13.07 69.54
C GLU A 963 -5.54 -12.68 70.76
N ILE A 964 -6.66 -13.41 70.97
CA ILE A 964 -7.58 -13.17 72.08
C ILE A 964 -7.29 -14.04 73.32
N GLU A 965 -6.46 -15.08 73.19
CA GLU A 965 -6.02 -15.98 74.29
C GLU A 965 -5.57 -15.22 75.56
N PRO A 966 -4.78 -14.13 75.51
CA PRO A 966 -4.35 -13.41 76.71
C PRO A 966 -5.48 -12.69 77.48
N TYR A 967 -6.66 -12.57 76.85
CA TYR A 967 -7.83 -11.88 77.38
C TYR A 967 -9.00 -12.83 77.67
N GLU A 968 -8.77 -14.15 77.67
CA GLU A 968 -9.79 -15.13 78.03
C GLU A 968 -10.40 -14.81 79.40
N GLY A 969 -11.74 -14.77 79.48
CA GLY A 969 -12.47 -14.44 80.71
C GLY A 969 -12.55 -12.94 81.04
N PHE A 970 -11.92 -12.06 80.25
CA PHE A 970 -12.10 -10.61 80.37
C PHE A 970 -13.49 -10.22 79.87
N VAL A 971 -14.01 -9.11 80.39
CA VAL A 971 -15.25 -8.49 79.92
C VAL A 971 -14.95 -7.31 78.99
N VAL A 972 -15.74 -7.17 77.93
CA VAL A 972 -15.69 -6.01 77.03
C VAL A 972 -16.38 -4.83 77.71
N ASN A 973 -15.62 -3.75 77.94
CA ASN A 973 -16.10 -2.54 78.60
C ASN A 973 -16.62 -1.51 77.59
N THR A 974 -15.85 -1.25 76.52
CA THR A 974 -16.26 -0.33 75.45
C THR A 974 -15.95 -0.90 74.07
N ILE A 975 -16.74 -0.49 73.07
CA ILE A 975 -16.41 -0.60 71.65
C ILE A 975 -16.28 0.82 71.10
N SER A 976 -15.19 1.10 70.41
CA SER A 976 -14.83 2.43 69.93
C SER A 976 -14.71 2.43 68.41
N CYS A 977 -15.31 3.43 67.74
CA CYS A 977 -15.39 3.51 66.28
C CYS A 977 -15.37 4.97 65.81
N LEU A 978 -14.82 5.22 64.62
CA LEU A 978 -14.84 6.55 63.99
C LEU A 978 -15.75 6.50 62.76
N VAL A 979 -16.81 7.32 62.78
CA VAL A 979 -17.78 7.44 61.67
C VAL A 979 -17.53 8.76 60.93
N ASN A 980 -17.41 8.69 59.62
CA ASN A 980 -17.24 9.84 58.73
C ASN A 980 -18.59 10.37 58.19
N GLY A 981 -18.63 11.62 57.74
CA GLY A 981 -19.85 12.34 57.33
C GLY A 981 -20.23 13.45 58.32
N SER A 982 -21.49 13.89 58.29
CA SER A 982 -22.04 14.82 59.28
C SER A 982 -23.39 14.40 59.88
N SER A 983 -24.04 13.39 59.30
CA SER A 983 -25.32 12.85 59.75
C SER A 983 -25.57 11.43 59.24
N ALA A 984 -26.41 10.68 59.95
CA ALA A 984 -26.93 9.36 59.58
C ALA A 984 -28.28 9.11 60.28
N ASP A 985 -29.14 8.27 59.70
CA ASP A 985 -30.41 7.84 60.31
C ASP A 985 -30.17 7.03 61.59
N GLU A 986 -29.16 6.15 61.58
CA GLU A 986 -28.82 5.27 62.70
C GLU A 986 -27.33 4.91 62.67
N VAL A 987 -26.70 4.90 63.85
CA VAL A 987 -25.36 4.35 64.08
C VAL A 987 -25.46 3.35 65.22
N GLY A 988 -24.84 2.18 65.08
CA GLY A 988 -24.79 1.18 66.15
C GLY A 988 -23.47 0.42 66.18
N VAL A 989 -23.13 -0.15 67.34
CA VAL A 989 -22.01 -1.07 67.52
C VAL A 989 -22.51 -2.50 67.64
N PHE A 990 -21.68 -3.46 67.26
CA PHE A 990 -21.95 -4.89 67.42
C PHE A 990 -20.69 -5.65 67.84
N ALA A 991 -20.91 -6.81 68.46
CA ALA A 991 -19.87 -7.79 68.72
C ALA A 991 -20.33 -9.16 68.26
N CYS A 992 -19.41 -9.90 67.64
CA CYS A 992 -19.60 -11.26 67.18
C CYS A 992 -18.56 -12.15 67.84
N ILE A 993 -18.98 -13.37 68.20
CA ILE A 993 -18.15 -14.40 68.81
C ILE A 993 -18.42 -15.69 68.05
N ASP A 994 -17.38 -16.30 67.48
CA ASP A 994 -17.52 -17.55 66.72
C ASP A 994 -18.63 -17.52 65.65
N GLN A 995 -18.71 -16.42 64.90
CA GLN A 995 -19.74 -16.11 63.88
C GLN A 995 -21.17 -15.89 64.42
N GLU A 996 -21.43 -15.93 65.73
CA GLU A 996 -22.69 -15.53 66.35
C GLU A 996 -22.66 -14.08 66.85
N TYR A 997 -23.68 -13.28 66.49
CA TYR A 997 -23.84 -11.91 66.99
C TYR A 997 -24.33 -11.91 68.43
N VAL A 998 -23.45 -11.58 69.37
CA VAL A 998 -23.72 -11.54 70.82
C VAL A 998 -24.12 -10.15 71.32
N LEU A 999 -23.85 -9.10 70.53
CA LEU A 999 -24.24 -7.71 70.82
C LEU A 999 -24.66 -7.01 69.53
N ILE A 1000 -25.77 -6.28 69.59
CA ILE A 1000 -26.10 -5.19 68.66
C ILE A 1000 -26.69 -4.06 69.51
N GLN A 1001 -26.08 -2.87 69.50
CA GLN A 1001 -26.47 -1.73 70.35
C GLN A 1001 -26.45 -0.43 69.54
N VAL A 1002 -27.61 0.23 69.43
CA VAL A 1002 -27.75 1.56 68.81
C VAL A 1002 -27.05 2.61 69.67
N VAL A 1003 -26.27 3.50 69.05
CA VAL A 1003 -25.63 4.64 69.71
C VAL A 1003 -26.64 5.78 69.79
N SER A 1004 -27.02 6.19 71.00
CA SER A 1004 -28.11 7.14 71.23
C SER A 1004 -27.79 8.59 70.84
N ASN A 1005 -26.51 8.97 70.74
CA ASN A 1005 -26.04 10.27 70.29
C ASN A 1005 -24.69 10.11 69.54
N PRO A 1006 -24.69 9.74 68.25
CA PRO A 1006 -23.45 9.56 67.51
C PRO A 1006 -22.74 10.89 67.21
N SER A 1007 -21.40 10.87 67.20
CA SER A 1007 -20.54 11.98 66.77
C SER A 1007 -19.76 11.60 65.51
N PHE A 1008 -19.74 12.49 64.53
CA PHE A 1008 -19.07 12.27 63.23
C PHE A 1008 -17.70 12.96 63.20
N GLY A 1009 -16.74 12.38 62.46
CA GLY A 1009 -15.38 12.88 62.32
C GLY A 1009 -14.53 12.81 63.60
N THR A 1010 -14.96 12.05 64.61
CA THR A 1010 -14.24 11.85 65.89
C THR A 1010 -14.50 10.44 66.40
N LEU A 1011 -13.49 9.84 67.05
CA LEU A 1011 -13.60 8.50 67.63
C LEU A 1011 -14.63 8.49 68.77
N MET A 1012 -15.74 7.78 68.56
CA MET A 1012 -16.72 7.48 69.59
C MET A 1012 -16.23 6.35 70.49
N ASN A 1013 -16.59 6.39 71.77
CA ASN A 1013 -16.42 5.27 72.71
C ASN A 1013 -17.80 4.90 73.24
N VAL A 1014 -18.26 3.68 72.96
CA VAL A 1014 -19.59 3.19 73.33
C VAL A 1014 -19.45 2.20 74.48
N ASP A 1015 -20.03 2.53 75.64
CA ASP A 1015 -20.07 1.64 76.80
C ASP A 1015 -21.00 0.45 76.54
N VAL A 1016 -20.45 -0.75 76.75
CA VAL A 1016 -21.13 -2.05 76.60
C VAL A 1016 -20.97 -2.93 77.86
N SER A 1017 -20.37 -2.40 78.93
CA SER A 1017 -20.03 -3.13 80.16
C SER A 1017 -21.24 -3.80 80.82
N GLY A 1018 -22.41 -3.15 80.78
CA GLY A 1018 -23.68 -3.66 81.30
C GLY A 1018 -24.24 -4.91 80.58
N GLN A 1019 -23.60 -5.35 79.50
CA GLN A 1019 -23.97 -6.57 78.75
C GLN A 1019 -23.18 -7.80 79.22
N GLU A 1020 -22.20 -7.65 80.13
CA GLU A 1020 -21.30 -8.71 80.62
C GLU A 1020 -20.70 -9.61 79.50
N LEU A 1021 -20.28 -9.01 78.39
CA LEU A 1021 -19.72 -9.73 77.24
C LEU A 1021 -18.34 -10.30 77.60
N VAL A 1022 -18.31 -11.59 77.98
CA VAL A 1022 -17.08 -12.32 78.32
C VAL A 1022 -16.39 -12.84 77.05
N ILE A 1023 -15.09 -12.61 76.95
CA ILE A 1023 -14.23 -13.23 75.93
C ILE A 1023 -14.07 -14.73 76.22
N PRO A 1024 -14.48 -15.63 75.31
CA PRO A 1024 -14.41 -17.07 75.51
C PRO A 1024 -13.06 -17.67 75.10
N ALA A 1025 -12.77 -18.83 75.67
CA ALA A 1025 -11.63 -19.66 75.30
C ALA A 1025 -11.66 -20.08 73.82
N GLY A 1026 -10.54 -19.94 73.12
CA GLY A 1026 -10.27 -20.59 71.83
C GLY A 1026 -11.19 -20.23 70.66
N LYS A 1027 -12.03 -19.19 70.77
CA LYS A 1027 -12.95 -18.72 69.72
C LYS A 1027 -12.54 -17.32 69.23
N PRO A 1028 -12.67 -17.03 67.92
CA PRO A 1028 -12.42 -15.69 67.40
C PRO A 1028 -13.51 -14.71 67.84
N VAL A 1029 -13.14 -13.43 67.96
CA VAL A 1029 -14.04 -12.34 68.35
C VAL A 1029 -13.94 -11.22 67.31
N GLN A 1030 -15.06 -10.64 66.89
CA GLN A 1030 -15.11 -9.48 66.01
C GLN A 1030 -15.87 -8.33 66.68
N PHE A 1031 -15.34 -7.12 66.59
CA PHE A 1031 -16.01 -5.88 66.99
C PHE A 1031 -16.32 -5.06 65.75
N GLY A 1032 -17.50 -4.45 65.72
CA GLY A 1032 -17.97 -3.74 64.55
C GLY A 1032 -18.88 -2.56 64.88
N TYR A 1033 -19.12 -1.76 63.85
CA TYR A 1033 -20.15 -0.73 63.84
C TYR A 1033 -20.87 -0.71 62.49
N TYR A 1034 -22.06 -0.14 62.49
CA TYR A 1034 -22.83 0.09 61.27
C TYR A 1034 -23.33 1.52 61.22
N VAL A 1035 -23.52 2.00 60.00
CA VAL A 1035 -24.04 3.33 59.69
C VAL A 1035 -25.14 3.14 58.65
N LYS A 1036 -26.31 3.70 58.92
CA LYS A 1036 -27.50 3.61 58.08
C LYS A 1036 -27.94 5.01 57.67
N GLY A 1037 -28.20 5.21 56.38
CA GLY A 1037 -28.72 6.50 55.91
C GLY A 1037 -27.72 7.65 56.05
N SER A 1038 -26.41 7.39 55.90
CA SER A 1038 -25.39 8.43 56.03
C SER A 1038 -25.44 9.45 54.89
N ASP A 1039 -25.14 10.71 55.21
CA ASP A 1039 -24.88 11.75 54.21
C ASP A 1039 -23.55 11.58 53.46
N SER A 1040 -22.64 10.76 53.99
CA SER A 1040 -21.41 10.34 53.33
C SER A 1040 -21.59 8.98 52.68
N GLY A 1041 -21.21 8.85 51.41
CA GLY A 1041 -21.02 7.55 50.76
C GLY A 1041 -19.86 6.74 51.38
N TYR A 1042 -18.93 7.41 52.07
CA TYR A 1042 -17.75 6.79 52.68
C TYR A 1042 -17.77 6.99 54.20
N PRO A 1043 -18.73 6.38 54.95
CA PRO A 1043 -18.93 6.66 56.36
C PRO A 1043 -18.05 5.82 57.29
N LEU A 1044 -17.38 4.77 56.79
CA LEU A 1044 -16.41 4.02 57.57
C LEU A 1044 -15.03 4.71 57.50
N ALA A 1045 -14.27 4.71 58.58
CA ALA A 1045 -12.90 5.21 58.61
C ALA A 1045 -11.88 4.07 58.61
N GLY A 1046 -10.74 4.25 57.92
CA GLY A 1046 -9.64 3.29 57.85
C GLY A 1046 -8.25 3.93 57.98
N ASP A 1047 -7.23 3.09 58.13
CA ASP A 1047 -5.83 3.48 58.25
C ASP A 1047 -4.96 3.05 57.05
N ASP A 1048 -3.78 3.65 56.95
CA ASP A 1048 -2.69 3.28 56.03
C ASP A 1048 -1.63 2.39 56.69
N GLY A 1049 -2.01 1.67 57.75
CA GLY A 1049 -1.15 0.77 58.50
C GLY A 1049 -1.01 -0.62 57.84
N PRO A 1050 -0.15 -1.51 58.35
CA PRO A 1050 -0.08 -2.90 57.93
C PRO A 1050 -1.47 -3.54 57.93
N MET A 1051 -1.93 -4.07 56.79
CA MET A 1051 -3.18 -4.84 56.71
C MET A 1051 -3.05 -6.13 57.52
N VAL A 1052 -3.47 -6.07 58.79
CA VAL A 1052 -3.32 -7.16 59.76
C VAL A 1052 -4.26 -8.34 59.45
N PRO A 1053 -3.95 -9.56 59.94
CA PRO A 1053 -4.90 -10.66 59.96
C PRO A 1053 -6.23 -10.21 60.59
N MET A 1054 -7.33 -10.41 59.87
CA MET A 1054 -8.69 -10.03 60.29
C MET A 1054 -8.93 -8.50 60.53
N GLY A 1055 -8.07 -7.59 60.04
CA GLY A 1055 -8.16 -6.14 60.33
C GLY A 1055 -9.31 -5.34 59.70
N GLY A 1056 -10.07 -5.92 58.79
CA GLY A 1056 -11.07 -5.19 58.04
C GLY A 1056 -12.05 -6.13 57.34
N TYR A 1057 -13.33 -5.82 57.50
CA TYR A 1057 -14.47 -6.49 56.90
C TYR A 1057 -15.55 -5.44 56.67
N ALA A 1058 -16.06 -5.25 55.44
CA ALA A 1058 -17.17 -4.33 55.20
C ALA A 1058 -18.25 -4.94 54.29
N ARG A 1059 -19.52 -4.60 54.56
CA ARG A 1059 -20.67 -5.14 53.80
C ARG A 1059 -21.90 -4.26 53.92
N PHE A 1060 -22.81 -4.36 52.96
CA PHE A 1060 -24.14 -3.73 53.00
C PHE A 1060 -25.15 -4.43 53.93
N THR A 1061 -24.88 -5.68 54.30
CA THR A 1061 -25.79 -6.55 55.06
C THR A 1061 -25.02 -7.35 56.11
N MET A 1062 -25.66 -7.57 57.25
CA MET A 1062 -25.12 -8.36 58.36
C MET A 1062 -25.18 -9.87 58.04
N GLY A 1063 -24.17 -10.64 58.43
CA GLY A 1063 -24.01 -12.05 58.03
C GLY A 1063 -22.67 -12.66 58.45
N ALA A 1064 -22.43 -13.94 58.16
CA ALA A 1064 -21.20 -14.61 58.59
C ALA A 1064 -19.93 -13.96 57.99
N PHE A 1065 -18.89 -13.78 58.82
CA PHE A 1065 -17.59 -13.22 58.42
C PHE A 1065 -16.79 -14.21 57.56
N SER A 1066 -17.04 -14.20 56.26
CA SER A 1066 -16.33 -14.94 55.22
C SER A 1066 -15.22 -14.11 54.55
N THR A 1067 -14.44 -14.74 53.67
CA THR A 1067 -13.50 -14.05 52.75
C THR A 1067 -14.18 -13.00 51.89
N ASP A 1068 -15.44 -13.22 51.49
CA ASP A 1068 -16.23 -12.34 50.63
C ASP A 1068 -16.41 -10.92 51.21
N TRP A 1069 -16.35 -10.76 52.55
CA TRP A 1069 -16.39 -9.44 53.22
C TRP A 1069 -15.13 -8.59 53.00
N LYS A 1070 -14.02 -9.20 52.58
CA LYS A 1070 -12.82 -8.49 52.14
C LYS A 1070 -12.89 -8.17 50.66
N GLU A 1071 -13.35 -9.14 49.86
CA GLU A 1071 -13.43 -9.03 48.40
C GLU A 1071 -14.51 -8.04 47.91
N GLN A 1072 -15.62 -7.88 48.64
CA GLN A 1072 -16.75 -7.05 48.20
C GLN A 1072 -16.43 -5.53 48.12
N TYR A 1073 -15.38 -5.07 48.78
CA TYR A 1073 -14.88 -3.68 48.74
C TYR A 1073 -13.36 -3.58 48.55
N ASP A 1074 -12.68 -4.72 48.45
CA ASP A 1074 -11.24 -4.84 48.26
C ASP A 1074 -10.44 -4.04 49.31
N LEU A 1075 -10.64 -4.41 50.58
CA LEU A 1075 -10.17 -3.66 51.74
C LEU A 1075 -8.71 -3.99 52.08
N ASP A 1076 -7.79 -3.11 51.68
CA ASP A 1076 -6.37 -3.12 52.07
C ASP A 1076 -6.05 -2.16 53.24
N HIS A 1077 -7.07 -1.83 54.04
CA HIS A 1077 -7.00 -0.88 55.15
C HIS A 1077 -7.62 -1.50 56.41
N ASN A 1078 -7.05 -1.25 57.59
CA ASN A 1078 -7.69 -1.67 58.82
C ASN A 1078 -8.80 -0.68 59.17
N ILE A 1079 -9.99 -1.19 59.50
CA ILE A 1079 -11.10 -0.31 59.88
C ILE A 1079 -10.83 0.25 61.28
N MET A 1080 -11.10 1.54 61.48
CA MET A 1080 -10.90 2.27 62.74
C MET A 1080 -11.86 1.77 63.85
N ILE A 1081 -11.54 0.61 64.44
CA ILE A 1081 -12.29 -0.03 65.52
C ILE A 1081 -11.34 -0.57 66.59
N SER A 1082 -11.64 -0.23 67.83
CA SER A 1082 -11.00 -0.83 68.99
C SER A 1082 -12.01 -1.21 70.06
N ALA A 1083 -11.61 -2.06 71.00
CA ALA A 1083 -12.41 -2.39 72.18
C ALA A 1083 -11.53 -2.33 73.43
N THR A 1084 -12.07 -1.81 74.53
CA THR A 1084 -11.40 -1.90 75.84
C THR A 1084 -11.93 -3.11 76.59
N VAL A 1085 -11.02 -3.91 77.15
CA VAL A 1085 -11.33 -5.15 77.86
C VAL A 1085 -10.67 -5.14 79.23
N GLY A 1086 -11.36 -5.63 80.24
CA GLY A 1086 -10.86 -5.68 81.62
C GLY A 1086 -11.05 -7.06 82.25
N PRO A 1087 -10.18 -7.48 83.18
CA PRO A 1087 -10.42 -8.69 83.95
C PRO A 1087 -11.73 -8.54 84.72
N ARG A 1088 -12.53 -9.61 84.80
CA ARG A 1088 -13.78 -9.62 85.55
C ARG A 1088 -13.50 -9.43 87.05
N ASP A 1089 -13.83 -8.26 87.60
CA ASP A 1089 -13.46 -7.77 88.95
C ASP A 1089 -13.34 -8.86 90.03
N ASN A 1090 -12.10 -9.27 90.34
CA ASN A 1090 -11.78 -10.23 91.41
C ASN A 1090 -10.40 -9.95 92.03
N GLN A 1091 -10.36 -9.33 93.21
CA GLN A 1091 -9.13 -9.20 93.99
C GLN A 1091 -8.81 -10.53 94.74
N LEU A 1092 -7.59 -11.06 94.56
CA LEU A 1092 -7.13 -12.27 95.26
C LEU A 1092 -6.81 -12.00 96.74
N PHE A 1093 -7.13 -12.98 97.59
CA PHE A 1093 -6.46 -13.17 98.89
C PHE A 1093 -5.39 -14.27 98.79
N SER A 1094 -4.44 -14.26 99.72
CA SER A 1094 -3.14 -14.95 99.69
C SER A 1094 -3.14 -16.49 99.68
N SER A 1095 -4.27 -17.13 99.43
CA SER A 1095 -4.43 -18.60 99.39
C SER A 1095 -5.19 -19.08 98.15
N GLY A 1096 -5.45 -18.23 97.15
CA GLY A 1096 -5.95 -18.65 95.83
C GLY A 1096 -7.45 -18.90 95.72
N TYR A 1097 -8.23 -18.58 96.75
CA TYR A 1097 -9.69 -18.77 96.80
C TYR A 1097 -10.45 -17.46 96.96
N PHE A 1098 -11.66 -17.40 96.40
CA PHE A 1098 -12.60 -16.26 96.55
C PHE A 1098 -13.85 -16.71 97.32
N MET A 1099 -14.34 -15.86 98.25
CA MET A 1099 -15.64 -16.04 98.93
C MET A 1099 -16.78 -15.19 98.35
N ILE A 1100 -16.45 -14.12 97.64
CA ILE A 1100 -17.40 -13.14 97.12
C ILE A 1100 -16.95 -12.77 95.71
N LYS A 1101 -17.81 -13.01 94.71
CA LYS A 1101 -17.51 -12.84 93.28
C LYS A 1101 -17.38 -11.37 92.82
N HIS A 1102 -17.77 -10.43 93.69
CA HIS A 1102 -17.73 -8.97 93.47
C HIS A 1102 -17.51 -8.24 94.82
N PRO A 1103 -16.25 -8.08 95.29
CA PRO A 1103 -15.97 -7.51 96.62
C PRO A 1103 -16.37 -6.03 96.77
N ASP A 1104 -16.48 -5.29 95.65
CA ASP A 1104 -16.85 -3.87 95.61
C ASP A 1104 -18.35 -3.64 95.29
N LYS A 1105 -19.14 -4.72 95.17
CA LYS A 1105 -20.60 -4.60 94.98
C LYS A 1105 -21.25 -4.05 96.25
N SER A 1106 -21.89 -2.89 96.12
CA SER A 1106 -22.82 -2.38 97.15
C SER A 1106 -24.08 -3.23 97.17
N TYR A 1107 -24.24 -4.06 98.20
CA TYR A 1107 -25.42 -4.90 98.40
C TYR A 1107 -26.63 -4.07 98.86
N LYS A 1108 -27.82 -4.45 98.39
CA LYS A 1108 -29.10 -3.88 98.82
C LYS A 1108 -29.98 -4.94 99.48
N LYS A 1109 -30.88 -4.51 100.35
CA LYS A 1109 -31.90 -5.37 100.96
C LYS A 1109 -32.72 -6.09 99.89
N GLY A 1110 -32.81 -7.41 100.00
CA GLY A 1110 -33.47 -8.27 99.00
C GLY A 1110 -32.55 -8.87 97.94
N ASP A 1111 -31.30 -8.42 97.83
CA ASP A 1111 -30.27 -9.14 97.05
C ASP A 1111 -30.10 -10.55 97.62
N THR A 1112 -29.83 -11.53 96.75
CA THR A 1112 -29.47 -12.88 97.17
C THR A 1112 -27.95 -13.06 97.22
N PHE A 1113 -27.49 -13.74 98.26
CA PHE A 1113 -26.10 -14.12 98.48
C PHE A 1113 -26.01 -15.65 98.52
N ARG A 1114 -25.10 -16.23 97.73
CA ARG A 1114 -24.81 -17.67 97.71
C ARG A 1114 -23.42 -17.90 98.30
N PHE A 1115 -23.29 -18.87 99.20
CA PHE A 1115 -21.98 -19.34 99.62
C PHE A 1115 -21.36 -20.17 98.51
N GLU A 1116 -20.24 -19.74 97.96
CA GLU A 1116 -19.51 -20.43 96.90
C GLU A 1116 -18.02 -20.21 97.13
N LEU A 1117 -17.23 -21.27 97.06
CA LEU A 1117 -15.77 -21.19 96.97
C LEU A 1117 -15.43 -21.40 95.51
N ASN A 1118 -14.62 -20.52 94.90
CA ASN A 1118 -14.07 -20.82 93.59
C ASN A 1118 -12.98 -21.89 93.73
N ASP A 1119 -13.36 -23.16 93.61
CA ASP A 1119 -12.48 -24.34 93.77
C ASP A 1119 -11.94 -24.87 92.43
N SER A 1120 -12.03 -24.06 91.37
CA SER A 1120 -11.76 -24.45 89.98
C SER A 1120 -10.53 -25.35 89.84
N PRO A 1121 -10.65 -26.54 89.22
CA PRO A 1121 -9.57 -27.51 89.15
C PRO A 1121 -8.38 -27.02 88.30
N LEU A 1122 -8.59 -25.97 87.50
CA LEU A 1122 -7.62 -25.34 86.61
C LEU A 1122 -6.61 -24.42 87.34
N VAL A 1123 -6.86 -24.07 88.60
CA VAL A 1123 -5.89 -23.25 89.37
C VAL A 1123 -4.80 -24.17 89.91
N GLU A 1124 -3.67 -24.21 89.20
CA GLU A 1124 -2.50 -24.99 89.61
C GLU A 1124 -1.80 -24.42 90.86
N GLY A 1125 -1.09 -25.27 91.60
CA GLY A 1125 -0.29 -24.87 92.77
C GLY A 1125 -1.05 -24.57 94.06
N VAL A 1126 -2.39 -24.58 94.06
CA VAL A 1126 -3.20 -24.30 95.26
C VAL A 1126 -3.55 -25.59 96.02
N THR A 1127 -3.20 -25.63 97.30
CA THR A 1127 -3.58 -26.72 98.22
C THR A 1127 -5.08 -26.69 98.48
N ARG A 1128 -5.79 -27.80 98.24
CA ARG A 1128 -7.25 -27.88 98.37
C ARG A 1128 -7.70 -28.33 99.77
N PRO A 1129 -8.76 -27.71 100.35
CA PRO A 1129 -9.29 -28.14 101.64
C PRO A 1129 -10.00 -29.50 101.52
N SER A 1130 -9.82 -30.35 102.53
CA SER A 1130 -10.53 -31.61 102.72
C SER A 1130 -11.95 -31.44 103.26
N ALA A 1131 -12.26 -30.30 103.89
CA ALA A 1131 -13.62 -29.89 104.26
C ALA A 1131 -13.77 -28.37 104.26
N VAL A 1132 -14.97 -27.89 103.94
CA VAL A 1132 -15.34 -26.47 103.90
C VAL A 1132 -16.64 -26.28 104.68
N GLN A 1133 -16.66 -25.37 105.65
CA GLN A 1133 -17.85 -25.04 106.43
C GLN A 1133 -18.08 -23.53 106.42
N TRP A 1134 -19.26 -23.10 105.97
CA TRP A 1134 -19.66 -21.69 105.93
C TRP A 1134 -20.46 -21.30 107.16
N TYR A 1135 -20.38 -20.02 107.49
CA TYR A 1135 -21.16 -19.35 108.52
C TYR A 1135 -21.59 -17.96 108.06
N PHE A 1136 -22.80 -17.55 108.46
CA PHE A 1136 -23.32 -16.19 108.27
C PHE A 1136 -24.01 -15.75 109.56
N ASP A 1137 -23.55 -14.62 110.10
CA ASP A 1137 -23.89 -14.09 111.43
C ASP A 1137 -23.77 -15.17 112.53
N GLY A 1138 -22.75 -16.03 112.42
CA GLY A 1138 -22.46 -17.12 113.35
C GLY A 1138 -23.28 -18.41 113.15
N ASN A 1139 -24.28 -18.44 112.28
CA ASN A 1139 -25.06 -19.64 111.95
C ASN A 1139 -24.41 -20.41 110.81
N ALA A 1140 -24.38 -21.75 110.88
CA ALA A 1140 -23.72 -22.61 109.88
C ALA A 1140 -24.57 -22.84 108.61
N TYR A 1141 -23.92 -22.82 107.45
CA TYR A 1141 -24.53 -23.02 106.12
C TYR A 1141 -23.66 -23.91 105.21
N ASN A 1142 -24.26 -24.48 104.17
CA ASN A 1142 -23.60 -25.28 103.14
C ASN A 1142 -23.24 -24.43 101.92
N ALA A 1143 -22.26 -24.88 101.12
CA ALA A 1143 -21.79 -24.22 99.89
C ALA A 1143 -22.79 -24.24 98.71
N THR A 1144 -24.05 -24.55 98.96
CA THR A 1144 -25.15 -24.48 97.98
C THR A 1144 -26.34 -23.66 98.49
N ASP A 1145 -26.29 -23.21 99.73
CA ASP A 1145 -27.36 -22.42 100.36
C ASP A 1145 -27.36 -20.98 99.82
N VAL A 1146 -28.55 -20.39 99.75
CA VAL A 1146 -28.78 -19.02 99.29
C VAL A 1146 -29.53 -18.26 100.37
N ILE A 1147 -28.98 -17.12 100.79
CA ILE A 1147 -29.58 -16.20 101.76
C ILE A 1147 -30.10 -14.97 101.03
N THR A 1148 -31.29 -14.48 101.39
CA THR A 1148 -31.74 -13.14 101.02
C THR A 1148 -31.22 -12.14 102.05
N LEU A 1149 -30.45 -11.14 101.61
CA LEU A 1149 -29.80 -10.18 102.50
C LEU A 1149 -30.80 -9.18 103.10
N THR A 1150 -30.66 -8.92 104.39
CA THR A 1150 -31.36 -7.85 105.10
C THR A 1150 -30.50 -6.58 105.16
N ALA A 1151 -31.10 -5.41 105.35
CA ALA A 1151 -30.34 -4.19 105.58
C ALA A 1151 -29.60 -4.27 106.93
N GLY A 1152 -28.31 -3.94 106.95
CA GLY A 1152 -27.45 -4.07 108.13
C GLY A 1152 -26.01 -4.46 107.80
N SER A 1153 -25.21 -4.65 108.84
CA SER A 1153 -23.86 -5.22 108.72
C SER A 1153 -23.93 -6.71 109.01
N HIS A 1154 -23.39 -7.52 108.11
CA HIS A 1154 -23.43 -8.99 108.18
C HIS A 1154 -22.01 -9.57 108.12
N THR A 1155 -21.76 -10.64 108.87
CA THR A 1155 -20.46 -11.29 108.96
C THR A 1155 -20.51 -12.66 108.29
N ILE A 1156 -19.76 -12.82 107.19
CA ILE A 1156 -19.53 -14.10 106.51
C ILE A 1156 -18.21 -14.68 107.04
N MET A 1157 -18.22 -15.96 107.38
CA MET A 1157 -17.01 -16.70 107.76
C MET A 1157 -16.98 -18.05 107.04
N VAL A 1158 -15.81 -18.46 106.55
CA VAL A 1158 -15.56 -19.82 106.09
C VAL A 1158 -14.41 -20.44 106.88
N VAL A 1159 -14.56 -21.71 107.23
CA VAL A 1159 -13.51 -22.55 107.80
C VAL A 1159 -13.11 -23.56 106.74
N LEU A 1160 -11.84 -23.49 106.33
CA LEU A 1160 -11.19 -24.37 105.36
C LEU A 1160 -10.29 -25.34 106.13
N THR A 1161 -10.63 -26.62 106.13
CA THR A 1161 -9.83 -27.67 106.77
C THR A 1161 -8.92 -28.31 105.73
N PHE A 1162 -7.62 -28.41 106.00
CA PHE A 1162 -6.63 -29.10 105.17
C PHE A 1162 -6.17 -30.39 105.86
N ALA A 1163 -5.19 -31.10 105.29
CA ALA A 1163 -4.71 -32.37 105.84
C ALA A 1163 -3.98 -32.23 107.20
N ASP A 1164 -3.35 -31.07 107.42
CA ASP A 1164 -2.41 -30.80 108.51
C ASP A 1164 -2.72 -29.51 109.30
N TYR A 1165 -3.61 -28.65 108.83
CA TYR A 1165 -4.09 -27.45 109.53
C TYR A 1165 -5.54 -27.07 109.16
N SER A 1166 -6.07 -26.01 109.76
CA SER A 1166 -7.31 -25.37 109.31
C SER A 1166 -7.13 -23.86 109.29
N GLN A 1167 -7.74 -23.20 108.31
CA GLN A 1167 -7.70 -21.75 108.11
C GLN A 1167 -9.13 -21.21 108.22
N THR A 1168 -9.29 -20.11 108.96
CA THR A 1168 -10.57 -19.40 109.06
C THR A 1168 -10.44 -18.05 108.37
N ILE A 1169 -11.38 -17.73 107.48
CA ILE A 1169 -11.46 -16.43 106.80
C ILE A 1169 -12.77 -15.78 107.21
N VAL A 1170 -12.72 -14.52 107.63
CA VAL A 1170 -13.89 -13.73 108.05
C VAL A 1170 -13.95 -12.46 107.20
N LYS A 1171 -15.14 -12.12 106.71
CA LYS A 1171 -15.41 -10.92 105.92
C LYS A 1171 -16.74 -10.30 106.35
N GLU A 1172 -16.72 -9.01 106.66
CA GLU A 1172 -17.94 -8.23 106.87
C GLU A 1172 -18.40 -7.62 105.54
N ILE A 1173 -19.72 -7.58 105.35
CA ILE A 1173 -20.40 -6.85 104.27
C ILE A 1173 -21.44 -5.90 104.88
N LEU A 1174 -21.60 -4.73 104.27
CA LEU A 1174 -22.64 -3.76 104.62
C LEU A 1174 -23.71 -3.76 103.54
N VAL A 1175 -24.96 -3.91 103.94
CA VAL A 1175 -26.12 -3.97 103.04
C VAL A 1175 -26.98 -2.73 103.27
N GLY A 1176 -27.15 -1.92 102.22
CA GLY A 1176 -28.01 -0.74 102.22
C GLY A 1176 -29.51 -1.09 102.26
N GLU A 1177 -30.35 -0.11 102.61
CA GLU A 1177 -31.82 -0.25 102.60
C GLU A 1177 -32.41 -0.59 101.22
#